data_AF-A0A8I3S429-F1
#
_entry.id   AF-A0A8I3S429-F1
#
_cell.length_a   1.000
_cell.length_b   1.000
_cell.length_c   1.000
_cell.angle_alpha   90.00
_cell.angle_beta   90.00
_cell.angle_gamma   90.00
#
_symmetry.space_group_name_H-M   'P 1'
#
loop_
_entity.id
_entity.type
_entity.pdbx_description
1 polymer ?
#
loop_
_entity_poly.entity_id
_entity_poly.type
_entity_poly.pdbx_seq_one_letter_code
_entity_poly.pdbx_strand_id
1 'polypeptide(L)'
;MGALREPLPATLRITGYKSHAKEILHCLKNKYFKELEDLEVDGQKVEVPQPLSWYPEELAWHTNLSRKILRKSPQLEKFHQFLVSETESGNISRQEAVSMIPPLLLNAHPHHKILDMCAAPGSKTTQLIEMLHADMNVPFPEGFVIANDVDNKRCYLLVHQAKRLSSPCIMVVNHDASSIPRLQIDVNGRKEILFYDRILCDVPCSGDGTMRKNIDVWKKWTTLNSLQLHGLQLRIATRGAEQLVEGGRMVYSTCSLNPIEDEAVIASLLEKSEGALELADVSSELPGLKWMPGITHWKVMTKDGQWFAEWEDVPHSRHTQIRPTMFPPKDPEKLQAMHLERCLRILPHHQNTGGFFVAVLVKKSSMPWNKRPPKLQVESAEPREPVRASPAHPTGGAAADPTEPGSKAVGGMEDTDTMERPENVDDSGSKRDGVCGPPPSKKMKLFGFKEDPFVFIPEDDPLFPPIQKFYALDPSFPKMNLLTRTTEGKKRQLYMVSKELRNVLVNNSERMKVINTGIKVWCRNNSGEEFDCAFRLAQEGIYTLYPFINSRIITVSMEDVKILLTQENPFFRKLSSETYSQAKDLAKGSIVLKYEPDPTKPDTLQCPIVLCGWRGKASIRTFVPKNERLHYLRMMGLEVLAEKKKEGTSLAQESTGSSGPPEDEVSAEPGADPAASVDASADATVDTPSDAPLDASTGSSGPAPTETSLPR
;
A
#
# COMPACT_ATOMS: atom_id res chain seq x y z
N MET A 1 -32.38 -9.64 2.62
CA MET A 1 -31.70 -10.86 3.14
C MET A 1 -31.18 -11.80 2.05
N GLY A 2 -31.91 -12.10 0.96
CA GLY A 2 -31.49 -13.07 -0.07
C GLY A 2 -30.01 -12.95 -0.51
N ALA A 3 -29.61 -11.78 -1.03
CA ALA A 3 -28.24 -11.52 -1.47
C ALA A 3 -27.13 -11.77 -0.42
N LEU A 4 -27.43 -11.74 0.89
CA LEU A 4 -26.43 -12.04 1.93
C LEU A 4 -26.13 -13.55 2.06
N ARG A 5 -27.00 -14.42 1.51
CA ARG A 5 -26.79 -15.88 1.48
C ARG A 5 -25.99 -16.33 0.27
N GLU A 6 -25.81 -15.46 -0.73
CA GLU A 6 -25.11 -15.76 -1.97
C GLU A 6 -23.66 -15.26 -1.89
N PRO A 7 -22.68 -16.04 -2.39
CA PRO A 7 -21.29 -15.61 -2.44
C PRO A 7 -21.15 -14.33 -3.26
N LEU A 8 -20.17 -13.50 -2.91
CA LEU A 8 -19.86 -12.28 -3.67
C LEU A 8 -19.33 -12.64 -5.07
N PRO A 9 -19.79 -11.97 -6.16
CA PRO A 9 -19.18 -12.11 -7.49
C PRO A 9 -17.68 -11.74 -7.45
N ALA A 10 -16.88 -12.39 -8.30
CA ALA A 10 -15.49 -12.03 -8.47
C ALA A 10 -15.38 -10.75 -9.30
N THR A 11 -14.53 -9.81 -8.88
CA THR A 11 -14.30 -8.55 -9.59
C THR A 11 -12.84 -8.36 -9.97
N LEU A 12 -12.65 -7.84 -11.18
CA LEU A 12 -11.35 -7.55 -11.78
C LEU A 12 -11.33 -6.08 -12.23
N ARG A 13 -10.17 -5.46 -12.10
CA ARG A 13 -9.91 -4.07 -12.48
C ARG A 13 -8.68 -4.07 -13.38
N ILE A 14 -8.77 -3.52 -14.57
CA ILE A 14 -7.64 -3.31 -15.46
C ILE A 14 -6.82 -2.16 -14.86
N THR A 15 -5.50 -2.34 -14.80
CA THR A 15 -4.55 -1.44 -14.13
C THR A 15 -3.37 -1.13 -15.04
N GLY A 16 -2.56 -0.14 -14.64
CA GLY A 16 -1.35 0.25 -15.37
C GLY A 16 -1.58 1.41 -16.35
N TYR A 17 -0.61 1.60 -17.25
CA TYR A 17 -0.55 2.75 -18.16
C TYR A 17 -1.71 2.75 -19.17
N LYS A 18 -2.22 3.95 -19.51
CA LYS A 18 -3.45 4.13 -20.31
C LYS A 18 -3.41 3.48 -21.70
N SER A 19 -2.23 3.33 -22.29
CA SER A 19 -2.02 2.59 -23.55
C SER A 19 -2.20 1.08 -23.37
N HIS A 20 -1.51 0.47 -22.40
CA HIS A 20 -1.59 -0.97 -22.11
C HIS A 20 -3.00 -1.35 -21.64
N ALA A 21 -3.64 -0.53 -20.79
CA ALA A 21 -4.99 -0.79 -20.28
C ALA A 21 -6.03 -0.90 -21.42
N LYS A 22 -5.92 -0.06 -22.46
CA LYS A 22 -6.76 -0.14 -23.66
C LYS A 22 -6.54 -1.42 -24.46
N GLU A 23 -5.28 -1.83 -24.63
CA GLU A 23 -4.92 -3.07 -25.34
C GLU A 23 -5.43 -4.32 -24.60
N ILE A 24 -5.29 -4.33 -23.27
CA ILE A 24 -5.83 -5.38 -22.39
C ILE A 24 -7.35 -5.45 -22.49
N LEU A 25 -8.04 -4.30 -22.45
CA LEU A 25 -9.49 -4.21 -22.60
C LEU A 25 -9.95 -4.70 -23.99
N HIS A 26 -9.22 -4.34 -25.05
CA HIS A 26 -9.47 -4.83 -26.41
C HIS A 26 -9.32 -6.36 -26.48
N CYS A 27 -8.22 -6.91 -25.95
CA CYS A 27 -7.96 -8.35 -25.92
C CYS A 27 -9.01 -9.12 -25.09
N LEU A 28 -9.42 -8.57 -23.93
CA LEU A 28 -10.51 -9.12 -23.12
C LEU A 28 -11.81 -9.22 -23.91
N LYS A 29 -12.28 -8.11 -24.51
CA LYS A 29 -13.54 -8.05 -25.27
C LYS A 29 -13.50 -8.89 -26.56
N ASN A 30 -12.48 -8.70 -27.40
CA ASN A 30 -12.48 -9.24 -28.75
C ASN A 30 -11.99 -10.68 -28.87
N LYS A 31 -11.34 -11.21 -27.84
CA LYS A 31 -10.91 -12.61 -27.77
C LYS A 31 -11.62 -13.36 -26.65
N TYR A 32 -11.26 -13.08 -25.41
CA TYR A 32 -11.68 -13.92 -24.29
C TYR A 32 -13.19 -13.89 -24.03
N PHE A 33 -13.87 -12.74 -24.15
CA PHE A 33 -15.31 -12.68 -23.92
C PHE A 33 -16.10 -13.35 -25.05
N LYS A 34 -15.72 -13.16 -26.32
CA LYS A 34 -16.32 -13.89 -27.46
C LYS A 34 -16.10 -15.40 -27.38
N GLU A 35 -14.94 -15.86 -26.93
CA GLU A 35 -14.68 -17.29 -26.66
C GLU A 35 -15.57 -17.87 -25.53
N LEU A 36 -16.18 -17.02 -24.71
CA LEU A 36 -17.11 -17.42 -23.63
C LEU A 36 -18.59 -17.26 -24.00
N GLU A 37 -18.93 -16.44 -25.01
CA GLU A 37 -20.32 -16.14 -25.39
C GLU A 37 -21.12 -17.37 -25.79
N ASP A 38 -20.49 -18.39 -26.37
CA ASP A 38 -21.14 -19.65 -26.79
C ASP A 38 -20.69 -20.87 -25.97
N LEU A 39 -20.00 -20.66 -24.84
CA LEU A 39 -19.48 -21.76 -24.03
C LEU A 39 -20.55 -22.28 -23.05
N GLU A 40 -20.85 -23.58 -23.15
CA GLU A 40 -21.64 -24.32 -22.17
C GLU A 40 -20.75 -25.25 -21.33
N VAL A 41 -21.00 -25.29 -20.03
CA VAL A 41 -20.31 -26.18 -19.07
C VAL A 41 -21.37 -26.83 -18.18
N ASP A 42 -21.35 -28.16 -18.09
CA ASP A 42 -22.33 -28.96 -17.33
C ASP A 42 -23.81 -28.67 -17.69
N GLY A 43 -24.09 -28.32 -18.95
CA GLY A 43 -25.44 -27.95 -19.41
C GLY A 43 -25.92 -26.56 -18.97
N GLN A 44 -25.02 -25.71 -18.46
CA GLN A 44 -25.29 -24.31 -18.18
C GLN A 44 -24.44 -23.41 -19.08
N LYS A 45 -25.08 -22.42 -19.70
CA LYS A 45 -24.38 -21.38 -20.47
C LYS A 45 -23.52 -20.53 -19.53
N VAL A 46 -22.27 -20.31 -19.91
CA VAL A 46 -21.33 -19.50 -19.12
C VAL A 46 -21.71 -18.03 -19.20
N GLU A 47 -21.83 -17.39 -18.04
CA GLU A 47 -22.08 -15.95 -17.95
C GLU A 47 -20.79 -15.17 -18.24
N VAL A 48 -20.80 -14.42 -19.34
CA VAL A 48 -19.71 -13.54 -19.75
C VAL A 48 -19.53 -12.41 -18.72
N PRO A 49 -18.29 -12.06 -18.32
CA PRO A 49 -18.06 -10.94 -17.42
C PRO A 49 -18.74 -9.65 -17.88
N GLN A 50 -19.30 -8.88 -16.94
CA GLN A 50 -20.05 -7.66 -17.21
C GLN A 50 -19.31 -6.42 -16.66
N PRO A 51 -19.39 -5.25 -17.31
CA PRO A 51 -18.72 -4.05 -16.83
C PRO A 51 -19.43 -3.48 -15.61
N LEU A 52 -18.66 -2.97 -14.63
CA LEU A 52 -19.23 -2.20 -13.53
C LEU A 52 -19.66 -0.82 -14.07
N SER A 53 -20.97 -0.67 -14.31
CA SER A 53 -21.58 0.53 -14.94
C SER A 53 -21.15 1.91 -14.39
N TRP A 54 -20.69 1.99 -13.15
CA TRP A 54 -20.22 3.21 -12.49
C TRP A 54 -18.69 3.37 -12.46
N TYR A 55 -17.92 2.39 -12.95
CA TYR A 55 -16.47 2.49 -13.02
C TYR A 55 -16.04 3.15 -14.35
N PRO A 56 -15.22 4.22 -14.32
CA PRO A 56 -14.83 4.95 -15.53
C PRO A 56 -14.16 4.09 -16.62
N GLU A 57 -14.36 4.49 -17.88
CA GLU A 57 -13.72 3.89 -19.07
C GLU A 57 -13.90 2.36 -19.23
N GLU A 58 -14.91 1.77 -18.57
CA GLU A 58 -15.14 0.31 -18.50
C GLU A 58 -13.91 -0.49 -18.03
N LEU A 59 -13.08 0.10 -17.16
CA LEU A 59 -11.85 -0.55 -16.67
C LEU A 59 -12.08 -1.53 -15.52
N ALA A 60 -13.32 -1.75 -15.05
CA ALA A 60 -13.62 -2.74 -14.02
C ALA A 60 -14.84 -3.59 -14.37
N TRP A 61 -14.75 -4.88 -14.07
CA TRP A 61 -15.70 -5.92 -14.49
C TRP A 61 -16.02 -6.87 -13.33
N HIS A 62 -17.22 -7.43 -13.34
CA HIS A 62 -17.64 -8.50 -12.43
C HIS A 62 -17.95 -9.79 -13.19
N THR A 63 -17.76 -10.94 -12.53
CA THR A 63 -18.06 -12.25 -13.09
C THR A 63 -18.49 -13.24 -12.01
N ASN A 64 -19.46 -14.08 -12.35
CA ASN A 64 -19.93 -15.20 -11.52
C ASN A 64 -19.10 -16.49 -11.75
N LEU A 65 -18.06 -16.43 -12.60
CA LEU A 65 -17.14 -17.53 -12.86
C LEU A 65 -16.34 -17.94 -11.61
N SER A 66 -16.82 -18.97 -10.92
CA SER A 66 -16.11 -19.54 -9.77
C SER A 66 -14.78 -20.19 -10.18
N ARG A 67 -13.80 -20.22 -9.25
CA ARG A 67 -12.53 -20.96 -9.43
C ARG A 67 -12.71 -22.44 -9.79
N LYS A 68 -13.85 -23.05 -9.43
CA LYS A 68 -14.19 -24.44 -9.79
C LYS A 68 -14.62 -24.56 -11.25
N ILE A 69 -15.46 -23.64 -11.74
CA ILE A 69 -15.92 -23.61 -13.13
C ILE A 69 -14.75 -23.27 -14.07
N LEU A 70 -13.87 -22.34 -13.68
CA LEU A 70 -12.69 -21.93 -14.45
C LEU A 70 -11.69 -23.05 -14.81
N ARG A 71 -11.82 -24.24 -14.21
CA ARG A 71 -10.97 -25.42 -14.49
C ARG A 71 -11.68 -26.53 -15.29
N LYS A 72 -12.94 -26.34 -15.69
CA LYS A 72 -13.76 -27.38 -16.35
C LYS A 72 -13.67 -27.40 -17.88
N SER A 73 -13.24 -26.32 -18.52
CA SER A 73 -13.01 -26.27 -19.97
C SER A 73 -11.61 -25.73 -20.32
N PRO A 74 -11.02 -26.15 -21.45
CA PRO A 74 -9.75 -25.60 -21.93
C PRO A 74 -9.77 -24.08 -22.19
N GLN A 75 -10.88 -23.55 -22.71
CA GLN A 75 -11.08 -22.10 -22.92
C GLN A 75 -11.05 -21.35 -21.58
N LEU A 76 -11.74 -21.87 -20.57
CA LEU A 76 -11.74 -21.31 -19.23
C LEU A 76 -10.37 -21.42 -18.54
N GLU A 77 -9.62 -22.51 -18.75
CA GLU A 77 -8.24 -22.62 -18.23
C GLU A 77 -7.32 -21.58 -18.90
N LYS A 78 -7.44 -21.34 -20.23
CA LYS A 78 -6.73 -20.26 -20.93
C LYS A 78 -7.07 -18.88 -20.36
N PHE A 79 -8.35 -18.57 -20.16
CA PHE A 79 -8.78 -17.30 -19.57
C PHE A 79 -8.31 -17.15 -18.11
N HIS A 80 -8.29 -18.24 -17.34
CA HIS A 80 -7.75 -18.23 -15.98
C HIS A 80 -6.25 -17.95 -15.96
N GLN A 81 -5.46 -18.62 -16.83
CA GLN A 81 -4.02 -18.38 -16.97
C GLN A 81 -3.73 -16.94 -17.43
N PHE A 82 -4.53 -16.39 -18.34
CA PHE A 82 -4.50 -14.97 -18.71
C PHE A 82 -4.62 -14.09 -17.46
N LEU A 83 -5.73 -14.20 -16.72
CA LEU A 83 -5.99 -13.38 -15.54
C LEU A 83 -4.91 -13.50 -14.46
N VAL A 84 -4.34 -14.70 -14.26
CA VAL A 84 -3.22 -14.91 -13.31
C VAL A 84 -1.98 -14.16 -13.79
N SER A 85 -1.54 -14.37 -15.04
CA SER A 85 -0.32 -13.74 -15.57
C SER A 85 -0.39 -12.21 -15.63
N GLU A 86 -1.54 -11.63 -15.99
CA GLU A 86 -1.73 -10.17 -15.97
C GLU A 86 -1.80 -9.63 -14.53
N THR A 87 -2.33 -10.41 -13.58
CA THR A 87 -2.32 -10.03 -12.16
C THR A 87 -0.92 -10.04 -11.55
N GLU A 88 -0.08 -11.00 -11.94
CA GLU A 88 1.32 -11.02 -11.51
C GLU A 88 2.15 -9.92 -12.17
N SER A 89 1.79 -9.51 -13.39
CA SER A 89 2.46 -8.41 -14.11
C SER A 89 2.04 -7.01 -13.64
N GLY A 90 0.95 -6.87 -12.87
CA GLY A 90 0.43 -5.57 -12.41
C GLY A 90 -0.56 -4.89 -13.36
N ASN A 91 -1.04 -5.62 -14.38
CA ASN A 91 -1.93 -5.15 -15.44
C ASN A 91 -3.42 -5.41 -15.16
N ILE A 92 -3.72 -6.34 -14.25
CA ILE A 92 -5.07 -6.58 -13.73
C ILE A 92 -5.01 -6.73 -12.20
N SER A 93 -5.78 -5.95 -11.47
CA SER A 93 -5.97 -6.12 -10.03
C SER A 93 -7.26 -6.87 -9.72
N ARG A 94 -7.21 -7.82 -8.78
CA ARG A 94 -8.40 -8.41 -8.16
C ARG A 94 -8.76 -7.59 -6.92
N GLN A 95 -9.75 -6.72 -7.09
CA GLN A 95 -10.20 -5.79 -6.07
C GLN A 95 -11.73 -5.86 -6.01
N GLU A 96 -12.29 -5.87 -4.80
CA GLU A 96 -13.73 -5.89 -4.58
C GLU A 96 -14.39 -4.60 -5.07
N ALA A 97 -15.54 -4.70 -5.75
CA ALA A 97 -16.30 -3.57 -6.31
C ALA A 97 -16.38 -2.37 -5.35
N VAL A 98 -16.93 -2.55 -4.14
CA VAL A 98 -17.08 -1.45 -3.18
C VAL A 98 -15.76 -0.86 -2.69
N SER A 99 -14.68 -1.66 -2.67
CA SER A 99 -13.35 -1.18 -2.34
C SER A 99 -12.72 -0.31 -3.44
N MET A 100 -13.35 -0.18 -4.62
CA MET A 100 -12.91 0.73 -5.68
C MET A 100 -13.49 2.14 -5.55
N ILE A 101 -14.55 2.31 -4.75
CA ILE A 101 -15.32 3.56 -4.64
C ILE A 101 -14.52 4.66 -3.90
N PRO A 102 -13.86 4.43 -2.75
CA PRO A 102 -13.20 5.51 -2.02
C PRO A 102 -12.09 6.22 -2.79
N PRO A 103 -11.19 5.55 -3.54
CA PRO A 103 -10.20 6.26 -4.36
C PRO A 103 -10.81 7.11 -5.47
N LEU A 104 -11.92 6.66 -6.10
CA LEU A 104 -12.61 7.45 -7.13
C LEU A 104 -13.19 8.73 -6.52
N LEU A 105 -13.93 8.61 -5.42
CA LEU A 105 -14.52 9.74 -4.70
C LEU A 105 -13.47 10.63 -4.00
N LEU A 106 -12.25 10.15 -3.78
CA LEU A 106 -11.15 10.99 -3.32
C LEU A 106 -10.69 11.96 -4.40
N ASN A 107 -10.95 11.67 -5.68
CA ASN A 107 -10.61 12.50 -6.83
C ASN A 107 -9.14 12.98 -6.78
N ALA A 108 -8.23 12.00 -6.87
CA ALA A 108 -6.79 12.20 -6.91
C ALA A 108 -6.33 12.70 -8.30
N HIS A 109 -5.27 13.52 -8.32
CA HIS A 109 -4.70 14.13 -9.52
C HIS A 109 -3.16 14.10 -9.41
N PRO A 110 -2.41 14.14 -10.53
CA PRO A 110 -0.95 13.94 -10.55
C PRO A 110 -0.10 14.83 -9.64
N HIS A 111 -0.60 15.98 -9.19
CA HIS A 111 0.12 16.90 -8.28
C HIS A 111 -0.23 16.72 -6.79
N HIS A 112 -1.27 15.94 -6.46
CA HIS A 112 -1.72 15.81 -5.07
C HIS A 112 -0.76 15.01 -4.19
N LYS A 113 -0.55 15.50 -2.97
CA LYS A 113 0.12 14.82 -1.87
C LYS A 113 -0.94 14.03 -1.11
N ILE A 114 -0.83 12.70 -1.13
CA ILE A 114 -1.87 11.78 -0.68
C ILE A 114 -1.41 10.98 0.54
N LEU A 115 -2.25 10.86 1.57
CA LEU A 115 -2.04 9.96 2.72
C LEU A 115 -3.13 8.89 2.76
N ASP A 116 -2.72 7.63 2.69
CA ASP A 116 -3.57 6.46 2.93
C ASP A 116 -3.30 5.97 4.36
N MET A 117 -4.26 6.18 5.26
CA MET A 117 -4.08 6.04 6.71
C MET A 117 -4.00 4.57 7.18
N CYS A 118 -4.66 3.66 6.46
CA CYS A 118 -4.88 2.25 6.84
C CYS A 118 -4.81 1.37 5.58
N ALA A 119 -3.65 1.40 4.94
CA ALA A 119 -3.48 1.12 3.53
C ALA A 119 -3.48 -0.38 3.17
N ALA A 120 -3.01 -1.27 4.05
CA ALA A 120 -2.80 -2.67 3.67
C ALA A 120 -4.14 -3.44 3.54
N PRO A 121 -4.33 -4.31 2.53
CA PRO A 121 -3.30 -4.94 1.70
C PRO A 121 -2.83 -4.15 0.47
N GLY A 122 -3.23 -2.88 0.31
CA GLY A 122 -2.70 -1.98 -0.71
C GLY A 122 -3.57 -1.77 -1.95
N SER A 123 -4.75 -2.40 -2.04
CA SER A 123 -5.60 -2.30 -3.25
C SER A 123 -6.06 -0.87 -3.56
N LYS A 124 -6.51 -0.13 -2.53
CA LYS A 124 -6.87 1.29 -2.65
C LYS A 124 -5.64 2.15 -2.95
N THR A 125 -4.52 1.89 -2.27
CA THR A 125 -3.23 2.54 -2.53
C THR A 125 -2.75 2.37 -3.97
N THR A 126 -2.86 1.16 -4.54
CA THR A 126 -2.51 0.91 -5.96
C THR A 126 -3.37 1.74 -6.91
N GLN A 127 -4.68 1.82 -6.65
CA GLN A 127 -5.59 2.66 -7.44
C GLN A 127 -5.24 4.16 -7.34
N LEU A 128 -4.83 4.65 -6.16
CA LEU A 128 -4.36 6.02 -5.99
C LEU A 128 -3.07 6.33 -6.75
N ILE A 129 -2.13 5.37 -6.80
CA ILE A 129 -0.89 5.49 -7.57
C ILE A 129 -1.18 5.55 -9.07
N GLU A 130 -2.11 4.73 -9.57
CA GLU A 130 -2.55 4.77 -10.97
C GLU A 130 -3.19 6.13 -11.31
N MET A 131 -3.97 6.73 -10.39
CA MET A 131 -4.53 8.08 -10.57
C MET A 131 -3.47 9.19 -10.57
N LEU A 132 -2.35 9.03 -9.84
CA LEU A 132 -1.20 9.95 -9.94
C LEU A 132 -0.50 9.86 -11.31
N HIS A 133 -0.45 8.66 -11.90
CA HIS A 133 0.18 8.40 -13.21
C HIS A 133 -0.81 8.49 -14.39
N ALA A 134 -1.92 9.22 -14.23
CA ALA A 134 -2.93 9.39 -15.27
C ALA A 134 -2.43 10.18 -16.50
N ASP A 135 -1.46 11.09 -16.31
CA ASP A 135 -0.79 11.79 -17.43
C ASP A 135 0.49 11.04 -17.84
N MET A 136 0.40 10.33 -18.96
CA MET A 136 1.49 9.56 -19.54
C MET A 136 2.65 10.41 -20.06
N ASN A 137 2.48 11.71 -20.24
CA ASN A 137 3.52 12.61 -20.75
C ASN A 137 4.47 13.11 -19.66
N VAL A 138 4.16 12.82 -18.39
CA VAL A 138 4.89 13.29 -17.21
C VAL A 138 5.56 12.10 -16.53
N PRO A 139 6.88 11.85 -16.74
CA PRO A 139 7.56 10.67 -16.18
C PRO A 139 7.68 10.68 -14.64
N PHE A 140 7.49 11.87 -14.03
CA PHE A 140 7.49 12.09 -12.59
C PHE A 140 6.30 12.98 -12.22
N PRO A 141 5.16 12.42 -11.80
CA PRO A 141 4.13 13.23 -11.19
C PRO A 141 4.70 13.93 -9.94
N GLU A 142 4.31 15.18 -9.73
CA GLU A 142 4.73 15.99 -8.58
C GLU A 142 4.18 15.43 -7.26
N GLY A 143 2.97 14.86 -7.33
CA GLY A 143 2.28 14.21 -6.24
C GLY A 143 2.89 12.87 -5.82
N PHE A 144 2.47 12.39 -4.65
CA PHE A 144 2.95 11.14 -4.07
C PHE A 144 1.92 10.53 -3.13
N VAL A 145 2.05 9.21 -2.88
CA VAL A 145 1.26 8.49 -1.86
C VAL A 145 2.16 8.08 -0.71
N ILE A 146 1.81 8.51 0.51
CA ILE A 146 2.28 7.90 1.75
C ILE A 146 1.25 6.87 2.18
N ALA A 147 1.67 5.61 2.27
CA ALA A 147 0.82 4.48 2.60
C ALA A 147 1.17 3.96 4.00
N ASN A 148 0.28 4.14 4.96
CA ASN A 148 0.49 3.73 6.35
C ASN A 148 -0.32 2.47 6.71
N ASP A 149 0.30 1.52 7.40
CA ASP A 149 -0.42 0.48 8.14
C ASP A 149 0.25 0.23 9.50
N VAL A 150 -0.53 -0.13 10.51
CA VAL A 150 -0.01 -0.40 11.87
C VAL A 150 0.69 -1.76 11.97
N ASP A 151 0.31 -2.73 11.13
CA ASP A 151 0.92 -4.06 11.11
C ASP A 151 2.09 -4.12 10.10
N ASN A 152 3.29 -4.32 10.64
CA ASN A 152 4.53 -4.41 9.86
C ASN A 152 4.53 -5.59 8.85
N LYS A 153 3.87 -6.72 9.15
CA LYS A 153 3.74 -7.84 8.21
C LYS A 153 2.84 -7.46 7.03
N ARG A 154 1.72 -6.77 7.33
CA ARG A 154 0.80 -6.26 6.31
C ARG A 154 1.42 -5.15 5.46
N CYS A 155 2.35 -4.37 6.01
CA CYS A 155 3.15 -3.42 5.23
C CYS A 155 3.93 -4.14 4.11
N TYR A 156 4.61 -5.26 4.37
CA TYR A 156 5.33 -5.99 3.31
C TYR A 156 4.40 -6.57 2.24
N LEU A 157 3.18 -6.98 2.59
CA LEU A 157 2.16 -7.36 1.61
C LEU A 157 1.76 -6.18 0.71
N LEU A 158 1.57 -4.99 1.29
CA LEU A 158 1.32 -3.76 0.53
C LEU A 158 2.51 -3.42 -0.38
N VAL A 159 3.75 -3.56 0.10
CA VAL A 159 4.97 -3.36 -0.72
C VAL A 159 4.98 -4.30 -1.92
N HIS A 160 4.66 -5.57 -1.72
CA HIS A 160 4.59 -6.56 -2.81
C HIS A 160 3.51 -6.22 -3.85
N GLN A 161 2.36 -5.70 -3.43
CA GLN A 161 1.31 -5.24 -4.33
C GLN A 161 1.72 -3.95 -5.08
N ALA A 162 2.21 -2.94 -4.36
CA ALA A 162 2.62 -1.67 -4.93
C ALA A 162 3.81 -1.77 -5.90
N LYS A 163 4.75 -2.70 -5.64
CA LYS A 163 5.93 -2.88 -6.48
C LYS A 163 5.58 -3.21 -7.95
N ARG A 164 4.43 -3.83 -8.21
CA ARG A 164 3.96 -4.18 -9.56
C ARG A 164 3.63 -2.96 -10.42
N LEU A 165 3.33 -1.81 -9.81
CA LEU A 165 3.08 -0.55 -10.52
C LEU A 165 4.36 0.24 -10.80
N SER A 166 5.50 -0.16 -10.24
CA SER A 166 6.82 0.45 -10.50
C SER A 166 6.83 2.00 -10.43
N SER A 167 6.12 2.58 -9.45
CA SER A 167 6.02 4.04 -9.27
C SER A 167 7.10 4.61 -8.33
N PRO A 168 7.86 5.65 -8.73
CA PRO A 168 8.80 6.36 -7.84
C PRO A 168 8.09 7.22 -6.77
N CYS A 169 6.76 7.32 -6.82
CA CYS A 169 5.94 8.25 -6.04
C CYS A 169 5.16 7.57 -4.91
N ILE A 170 5.62 6.41 -4.41
CA ILE A 170 5.08 5.75 -3.20
C ILE A 170 6.13 5.65 -2.09
N MET A 171 5.71 5.93 -0.87
CA MET A 171 6.43 5.60 0.36
C MET A 171 5.52 4.84 1.33
N VAL A 172 5.98 3.67 1.79
CA VAL A 172 5.27 2.82 2.75
C VAL A 172 5.84 3.05 4.14
N VAL A 173 4.98 3.35 5.10
CA VAL A 173 5.34 3.67 6.49
C VAL A 173 4.55 2.80 7.48
N ASN A 174 5.08 2.65 8.69
CA ASN A 174 4.47 1.79 9.71
C ASN A 174 4.26 2.53 11.04
N HIS A 175 3.08 3.11 11.22
CA HIS A 175 2.65 3.84 12.41
C HIS A 175 1.19 3.52 12.79
N ASP A 176 0.83 3.76 14.05
CA ASP A 176 -0.57 3.88 14.45
C ASP A 176 -1.19 5.11 13.77
N ALA A 177 -2.19 4.88 12.93
CA ALA A 177 -2.89 5.91 12.16
C ALA A 177 -3.50 7.02 13.05
N SER A 178 -3.88 6.71 14.29
CA SER A 178 -4.42 7.68 15.25
C SER A 178 -3.36 8.63 15.83
N SER A 179 -2.07 8.34 15.63
CA SER A 179 -0.94 9.16 16.10
C SER A 179 0.16 9.41 15.06
N ILE A 180 -0.09 9.08 13.78
CA ILE A 180 0.87 9.25 12.67
C ILE A 180 1.48 10.67 12.67
N PRO A 181 2.82 10.82 12.63
CA PRO A 181 3.47 12.11 12.91
C PRO A 181 3.21 13.17 11.84
N ARG A 182 3.16 14.44 12.25
CA ARG A 182 3.22 15.57 11.30
C ARG A 182 4.63 15.65 10.75
N LEU A 183 4.74 15.55 9.42
CA LEU A 183 6.01 15.56 8.72
C LEU A 183 6.43 17.00 8.40
N GLN A 184 7.72 17.18 8.13
CA GLN A 184 8.32 18.46 7.73
C GLN A 184 8.83 18.39 6.29
N ILE A 185 8.78 19.49 5.56
CA ILE A 185 9.37 19.62 4.22
C ILE A 185 10.18 20.92 4.15
N ASP A 186 11.20 20.95 3.32
CA ASP A 186 11.88 22.18 2.97
C ASP A 186 11.15 22.87 1.81
N VAL A 187 10.77 24.13 2.02
CA VAL A 187 10.19 25.01 1.00
C VAL A 187 11.09 26.23 0.92
N ASN A 188 11.91 26.32 -0.13
CA ASN A 188 12.85 27.43 -0.38
C ASN A 188 13.79 27.71 0.82
N GLY A 189 14.34 26.67 1.45
CA GLY A 189 15.22 26.78 2.62
C GLY A 189 14.52 26.96 3.96
N ARG A 190 13.18 26.88 4.00
CA ARG A 190 12.37 26.96 5.23
C ARG A 190 11.73 25.63 5.54
N LYS A 191 11.87 25.17 6.79
CA LYS A 191 11.20 23.95 7.27
C LYS A 191 9.75 24.23 7.62
N GLU A 192 8.85 23.76 6.77
CA GLU A 192 7.40 23.87 6.93
C GLU A 192 6.77 22.52 7.29
N ILE A 193 5.51 22.52 7.71
CA ILE A 193 4.76 21.28 8.00
C ILE A 193 4.14 20.77 6.70
N LEU A 194 4.33 19.50 6.40
CA LEU A 194 3.62 18.83 5.32
C LEU A 194 2.14 18.66 5.70
N PHE A 195 1.28 19.21 4.86
CA PHE A 195 -0.14 18.88 4.80
C PHE A 195 -0.44 18.14 3.50
N TYR A 196 -1.51 17.36 3.48
CA TYR A 196 -1.93 16.54 2.34
C TYR A 196 -3.14 17.14 1.65
N ASP A 197 -3.16 17.08 0.32
CA ASP A 197 -4.29 17.53 -0.52
C ASP A 197 -5.45 16.53 -0.47
N ARG A 198 -5.10 15.25 -0.24
CA ARG A 198 -6.02 14.12 -0.23
C ARG A 198 -5.68 13.15 0.90
N ILE A 199 -6.68 12.73 1.66
CA ILE A 199 -6.52 11.72 2.72
C ILE A 199 -7.57 10.62 2.57
N LEU A 200 -7.13 9.37 2.58
CA LEU A 200 -7.98 8.19 2.62
C LEU A 200 -7.96 7.57 4.02
N CYS A 201 -9.15 7.49 4.63
CA CYS A 201 -9.42 6.91 5.93
C CYS A 201 -10.30 5.67 5.76
N ASP A 202 -9.76 4.62 5.14
CA ASP A 202 -10.39 3.29 5.09
C ASP A 202 -10.14 2.55 6.41
N VAL A 203 -10.93 2.91 7.43
CA VAL A 203 -10.61 2.57 8.83
C VAL A 203 -10.93 1.11 9.18
N PRO A 204 -10.22 0.50 10.15
CA PRO A 204 -10.58 -0.82 10.67
C PRO A 204 -12.02 -0.84 11.20
N CYS A 205 -12.80 -1.81 10.73
CA CYS A 205 -14.25 -1.95 10.89
C CYS A 205 -14.63 -3.34 11.42
N SER A 206 -15.82 -3.50 12.01
CA SER A 206 -16.32 -4.81 12.47
C SER A 206 -16.59 -5.81 11.33
N GLY A 207 -16.76 -5.30 10.11
CA GLY A 207 -16.75 -6.08 8.87
C GLY A 207 -18.06 -6.77 8.50
N ASP A 208 -19.19 -6.38 9.10
CA ASP A 208 -20.54 -6.87 8.78
C ASP A 208 -20.93 -6.67 7.30
N GLY A 209 -20.45 -5.62 6.63
CA GLY A 209 -20.61 -5.45 5.18
C GLY A 209 -19.92 -6.55 4.35
N THR A 210 -18.96 -7.28 4.92
CA THR A 210 -18.16 -8.31 4.24
C THR A 210 -18.70 -9.74 4.40
N MET A 211 -19.86 -9.93 5.04
CA MET A 211 -20.47 -11.25 5.32
C MET A 211 -20.61 -12.21 4.12
N ARG A 212 -20.70 -11.68 2.88
CA ARG A 212 -20.76 -12.46 1.62
C ARG A 212 -19.41 -13.02 1.14
N LYS A 213 -18.33 -12.46 1.68
CA LYS A 213 -16.93 -12.71 1.29
C LYS A 213 -16.18 -13.45 2.39
N ASN A 214 -16.42 -13.07 3.64
CA ASN A 214 -15.82 -13.68 4.82
C ASN A 214 -16.90 -14.32 5.70
N ILE A 215 -17.10 -15.63 5.53
CA ILE A 215 -18.14 -16.40 6.22
C ILE A 215 -17.93 -16.38 7.75
N ASP A 216 -16.69 -16.26 8.22
CA ASP A 216 -16.39 -16.18 9.66
C ASP A 216 -17.03 -14.98 10.37
N VAL A 217 -17.34 -13.91 9.64
CA VAL A 217 -18.02 -12.73 10.21
C VAL A 217 -19.37 -13.12 10.81
N TRP A 218 -20.12 -14.04 10.18
CA TRP A 218 -21.39 -14.56 10.73
C TRP A 218 -21.25 -15.21 12.10
N LYS A 219 -20.08 -15.79 12.41
CA LYS A 219 -19.80 -16.48 13.68
C LYS A 219 -19.15 -15.57 14.72
N LYS A 220 -18.38 -14.57 14.29
CA LYS A 220 -17.49 -13.74 15.14
C LYS A 220 -18.01 -12.32 15.38
N TRP A 221 -18.97 -11.84 14.58
CA TRP A 221 -19.50 -10.49 14.71
C TRP A 221 -20.38 -10.35 15.96
N THR A 222 -20.14 -9.29 16.73
CA THR A 222 -21.01 -8.86 17.84
C THR A 222 -21.04 -7.34 17.88
N THR A 223 -22.09 -6.75 18.45
CA THR A 223 -22.21 -5.29 18.62
C THR A 223 -21.06 -4.68 19.43
N LEU A 224 -20.46 -5.46 20.35
CA LEU A 224 -19.29 -5.03 21.11
C LEU A 224 -18.09 -4.66 20.21
N ASN A 225 -17.96 -5.32 19.06
CA ASN A 225 -16.88 -5.05 18.10
C ASN A 225 -16.96 -3.60 17.61
N SER A 226 -18.16 -3.16 17.20
CA SER A 226 -18.43 -1.79 16.74
C SER A 226 -18.24 -0.75 17.85
N LEU A 227 -18.72 -1.04 19.06
CA LEU A 227 -18.57 -0.16 20.23
C LEU A 227 -17.07 0.08 20.57
N GLN A 228 -16.25 -0.96 20.49
CA GLN A 228 -14.81 -0.87 20.75
C GLN A 228 -14.07 -0.09 19.64
N LEU A 229 -14.48 -0.24 18.38
CA LEU A 229 -13.82 0.38 17.23
C LEU A 229 -14.16 1.86 17.03
N HIS A 230 -15.40 2.30 17.32
CA HIS A 230 -15.85 3.70 17.18
C HIS A 230 -14.83 4.71 17.74
N GLY A 231 -14.35 4.48 18.96
CA GLY A 231 -13.40 5.37 19.61
C GLY A 231 -12.02 5.41 18.94
N LEU A 232 -11.61 4.37 18.23
CA LEU A 232 -10.39 4.35 17.40
C LEU A 232 -10.64 5.04 16.05
N GLN A 233 -11.74 4.70 15.38
CA GLN A 233 -12.15 5.25 14.09
C GLN A 233 -12.25 6.80 14.14
N LEU A 234 -12.87 7.34 15.20
CA LEU A 234 -12.96 8.79 15.41
C LEU A 234 -11.59 9.46 15.64
N ARG A 235 -10.64 8.78 16.31
CA ARG A 235 -9.27 9.32 16.45
C ARG A 235 -8.50 9.30 15.12
N ILE A 236 -8.63 8.23 14.33
CA ILE A 236 -8.02 8.15 12.99
C ILE A 236 -8.58 9.25 12.08
N ALA A 237 -9.91 9.41 12.03
CA ALA A 237 -10.56 10.44 11.21
C ALA A 237 -10.20 11.86 11.67
N THR A 238 -10.17 12.11 13.00
CA THR A 238 -9.63 13.35 13.58
C THR A 238 -8.20 13.61 13.10
N ARG A 239 -7.32 12.60 13.17
CA ARG A 239 -5.91 12.74 12.81
C ARG A 239 -5.69 12.92 11.31
N GLY A 240 -6.57 12.39 10.46
CA GLY A 240 -6.64 12.73 9.04
C GLY A 240 -6.99 14.21 8.85
N ALA A 241 -8.12 14.65 9.40
CA ALA A 241 -8.61 16.04 9.31
C ALA A 241 -7.59 17.10 9.81
N GLU A 242 -6.77 16.77 10.80
CA GLU A 242 -5.65 17.61 11.27
C GLU A 242 -4.58 17.88 10.20
N GLN A 243 -4.29 16.89 9.37
CA GLN A 243 -3.19 16.88 8.39
C GLN A 243 -3.63 17.24 6.96
N LEU A 244 -4.94 17.39 6.73
CA LEU A 244 -5.49 17.85 5.45
C LEU A 244 -5.22 19.35 5.26
N VAL A 245 -4.91 19.80 4.04
CA VAL A 245 -4.89 21.23 3.66
C VAL A 245 -6.30 21.84 3.74
N GLU A 246 -6.38 23.16 3.88
CA GLU A 246 -7.63 23.89 3.61
C GLU A 246 -7.98 23.77 2.12
N GLY A 247 -9.26 23.54 1.79
CA GLY A 247 -9.71 23.12 0.46
C GLY A 247 -9.46 21.64 0.13
N GLY A 248 -8.71 20.91 0.95
CA GLY A 248 -8.42 19.49 0.75
C GLY A 248 -9.63 18.59 0.95
N ARG A 249 -9.59 17.40 0.34
CA ARG A 249 -10.65 16.38 0.41
C ARG A 249 -10.18 15.14 1.17
N MET A 250 -10.94 14.71 2.18
CA MET A 250 -10.75 13.45 2.90
C MET A 250 -11.91 12.51 2.60
N VAL A 251 -11.62 11.24 2.32
CA VAL A 251 -12.64 10.20 2.22
C VAL A 251 -12.52 9.29 3.43
N TYR A 252 -13.60 9.21 4.21
CA TYR A 252 -13.77 8.21 5.25
C TYR A 252 -14.56 7.04 4.67
N SER A 253 -14.11 5.81 4.91
CA SER A 253 -14.85 4.61 4.50
C SER A 253 -14.75 3.48 5.50
N THR A 254 -15.82 2.68 5.56
CA THR A 254 -15.87 1.45 6.34
C THR A 254 -16.40 0.28 5.51
N CYS A 255 -16.02 -0.91 5.92
CA CYS A 255 -16.60 -2.18 5.51
C CYS A 255 -17.79 -2.62 6.37
N SER A 256 -18.44 -1.66 7.03
CA SER A 256 -19.58 -1.86 7.94
C SER A 256 -20.88 -1.36 7.31
N LEU A 257 -22.00 -1.71 7.93
CA LEU A 257 -23.28 -1.04 7.77
C LEU A 257 -23.82 -0.51 9.12
N ASN A 258 -23.02 -0.58 10.20
CA ASN A 258 -23.43 -0.17 11.55
C ASN A 258 -23.28 1.36 11.74
N PRO A 259 -24.36 2.11 12.03
CA PRO A 259 -24.32 3.56 12.24
C PRO A 259 -23.33 4.02 13.31
N ILE A 260 -22.99 3.17 14.27
CA ILE A 260 -21.99 3.46 15.32
C ILE A 260 -20.57 3.61 14.74
N GLU A 261 -20.25 2.86 13.69
CA GLU A 261 -18.97 2.95 12.96
C GLU A 261 -19.06 3.97 11.81
N ASP A 262 -20.26 4.25 11.32
CA ASP A 262 -20.51 5.08 10.14
C ASP A 262 -20.90 6.52 10.55
N GLU A 263 -22.20 6.87 10.54
CA GLU A 263 -22.66 8.25 10.76
C GLU A 263 -22.35 8.80 12.15
N ALA A 264 -22.26 7.97 13.20
CA ALA A 264 -21.89 8.45 14.53
C ALA A 264 -20.44 8.97 14.57
N VAL A 265 -19.52 8.36 13.80
CA VAL A 265 -18.14 8.84 13.66
C VAL A 265 -18.11 10.15 12.87
N ILE A 266 -18.89 10.24 11.79
CA ILE A 266 -18.98 11.44 10.94
C ILE A 266 -19.61 12.61 11.71
N ALA A 267 -20.76 12.42 12.34
CA ALA A 267 -21.44 13.44 13.14
C ALA A 267 -20.55 13.97 14.27
N SER A 268 -19.87 13.06 15.01
CA SER A 268 -18.92 13.45 16.06
C SER A 268 -17.72 14.24 15.53
N LEU A 269 -17.24 13.93 14.32
CA LEU A 269 -16.14 14.65 13.69
C LEU A 269 -16.59 16.04 13.20
N LEU A 270 -17.77 16.13 12.59
CA LEU A 270 -18.36 17.38 12.11
C LEU A 270 -18.68 18.33 13.26
N GLU A 271 -19.32 17.84 14.34
CA GLU A 271 -19.62 18.64 15.54
C GLU A 271 -18.34 19.22 16.15
N LYS A 272 -17.32 18.38 16.35
CA LYS A 272 -16.01 18.80 16.85
C LYS A 272 -15.30 19.81 15.93
N SER A 273 -15.63 19.84 14.63
CA SER A 273 -15.01 20.75 13.66
C SER A 273 -15.53 22.18 13.72
N GLU A 274 -16.67 22.43 14.38
CA GLU A 274 -17.29 23.77 14.48
C GLU A 274 -17.47 24.44 13.09
N GLY A 275 -17.79 23.64 12.06
CA GLY A 275 -17.94 24.11 10.67
C GLY A 275 -16.63 24.18 9.85
N ALA A 276 -15.48 23.83 10.42
CA ALA A 276 -14.21 23.75 9.69
C ALA A 276 -14.15 22.56 8.70
N LEU A 277 -15.06 21.59 8.82
CA LEU A 277 -15.21 20.43 7.95
C LEU A 277 -16.68 20.27 7.54
N GLU A 278 -16.95 19.99 6.27
CA GLU A 278 -18.29 19.71 5.74
C GLU A 278 -18.34 18.39 4.97
N LEU A 279 -19.54 17.80 4.80
CA LEU A 279 -19.78 16.75 3.83
C LEU A 279 -19.97 17.32 2.42
N ALA A 280 -19.17 16.85 1.47
CA ALA A 280 -19.32 17.17 0.06
C ALA A 280 -20.49 16.38 -0.54
N ASP A 281 -21.29 17.02 -1.41
CA ASP A 281 -22.20 16.29 -2.29
C ASP A 281 -21.39 15.68 -3.44
N VAL A 282 -21.41 14.35 -3.53
CA VAL A 282 -20.75 13.58 -4.58
C VAL A 282 -21.73 12.71 -5.38
N SER A 283 -23.03 13.00 -5.28
CA SER A 283 -24.11 12.24 -5.93
C SER A 283 -23.96 12.12 -7.45
N SER A 284 -23.30 13.09 -8.09
CA SER A 284 -23.02 13.13 -9.53
C SER A 284 -21.66 12.57 -9.94
N GLU A 285 -20.74 12.26 -9.00
CA GLU A 285 -19.37 11.86 -9.33
C GLU A 285 -19.25 10.41 -9.82
N LEU A 286 -20.19 9.54 -9.45
CA LEU A 286 -20.24 8.12 -9.86
C LEU A 286 -21.59 7.75 -10.48
N PRO A 287 -21.88 8.20 -11.72
CA PRO A 287 -23.14 7.88 -12.40
C PRO A 287 -23.33 6.36 -12.53
N GLY A 288 -24.52 5.88 -12.20
CA GLY A 288 -24.84 4.45 -12.22
C GLY A 288 -24.56 3.69 -10.92
N LEU A 289 -23.90 4.29 -9.92
CA LEU A 289 -23.76 3.69 -8.59
C LEU A 289 -25.08 3.81 -7.83
N LYS A 290 -25.59 2.70 -7.29
CA LYS A 290 -26.80 2.68 -6.44
C LYS A 290 -26.40 2.64 -4.96
N TRP A 291 -26.79 3.67 -4.23
CA TRP A 291 -26.54 3.84 -2.80
C TRP A 291 -27.82 4.31 -2.09
N MET A 292 -27.86 4.17 -0.77
CA MET A 292 -28.83 4.84 0.11
C MET A 292 -28.16 6.04 0.78
N PRO A 293 -28.87 7.14 1.03
CA PRO A 293 -28.35 8.23 1.85
C PRO A 293 -28.01 7.75 3.27
N GLY A 294 -27.09 8.46 3.92
CA GLY A 294 -26.80 8.28 5.33
C GLY A 294 -28.02 8.58 6.21
N ILE A 295 -28.06 7.96 7.39
CA ILE A 295 -29.19 8.08 8.31
C ILE A 295 -28.91 9.10 9.42
N THR A 296 -29.96 9.81 9.84
CA THR A 296 -29.89 10.83 10.90
C THR A 296 -30.33 10.31 12.27
N HIS A 297 -30.94 9.12 12.33
CA HIS A 297 -31.50 8.53 13.55
C HIS A 297 -31.10 7.05 13.65
N TRP A 298 -30.52 6.66 14.78
CA TRP A 298 -30.16 5.28 15.10
C TRP A 298 -30.23 5.02 16.60
N LYS A 299 -30.07 3.77 17.01
CA LYS A 299 -30.06 3.33 18.41
C LYS A 299 -28.81 2.51 18.68
N VAL A 300 -28.36 2.48 19.92
CA VAL A 300 -27.16 1.74 20.35
C VAL A 300 -27.58 0.41 20.98
N MET A 301 -27.15 -0.72 20.40
CA MET A 301 -27.39 -2.06 20.96
C MET A 301 -26.15 -2.61 21.67
N THR A 302 -26.34 -3.17 22.86
CA THR A 302 -25.30 -3.90 23.61
C THR A 302 -25.15 -5.34 23.15
N LYS A 303 -24.13 -6.04 23.66
CA LYS A 303 -23.92 -7.47 23.36
C LYS A 303 -25.09 -8.35 23.79
N ASP A 304 -25.79 -7.96 24.85
CA ASP A 304 -26.91 -8.73 25.44
C ASP A 304 -28.27 -8.41 24.80
N GLY A 305 -28.28 -7.65 23.69
CA GLY A 305 -29.51 -7.31 22.95
C GLY A 305 -30.32 -6.14 23.52
N GLN A 306 -29.89 -5.51 24.62
CA GLN A 306 -30.52 -4.30 25.13
C GLN A 306 -30.18 -3.10 24.23
N TRP A 307 -31.22 -2.37 23.82
CA TRP A 307 -31.17 -1.14 23.03
C TRP A 307 -31.29 0.11 23.91
N PHE A 308 -30.53 1.14 23.56
CA PHE A 308 -30.64 2.49 24.10
C PHE A 308 -30.95 3.47 22.97
N ALA A 309 -31.91 4.37 23.19
CA ALA A 309 -32.23 5.43 22.24
C ALA A 309 -31.40 6.68 22.53
N GLU A 310 -31.26 7.04 23.81
CA GLU A 310 -30.51 8.19 24.28
C GLU A 310 -29.30 7.78 25.14
N TRP A 311 -28.35 8.69 25.33
CA TRP A 311 -27.19 8.49 26.20
C TRP A 311 -27.58 8.39 27.69
N GLU A 312 -28.59 9.15 28.12
CA GLU A 312 -29.05 9.24 29.50
C GLU A 312 -29.73 7.95 29.97
N ASP A 313 -30.24 7.14 29.04
CA ASP A 313 -30.78 5.80 29.32
C ASP A 313 -29.67 4.78 29.66
N VAL A 314 -28.41 5.08 29.33
CA VAL A 314 -27.29 4.14 29.48
C VAL A 314 -26.86 4.06 30.94
N PRO A 315 -26.90 2.88 31.58
CA PRO A 315 -26.44 2.72 32.96
C PRO A 315 -24.97 3.09 33.13
N HIS A 316 -24.64 3.75 34.24
CA HIS A 316 -23.27 4.18 34.60
C HIS A 316 -22.22 3.06 34.48
N SER A 317 -22.60 1.80 34.75
CA SER A 317 -21.73 0.62 34.59
C SER A 317 -21.27 0.35 33.14
N ARG A 318 -21.93 0.95 32.15
CA ARG A 318 -21.67 0.78 30.71
C ARG A 318 -21.02 2.01 30.05
N HIS A 319 -20.81 3.10 30.79
CA HIS A 319 -20.20 4.35 30.28
C HIS A 319 -18.73 4.21 29.83
N THR A 320 -18.07 3.09 30.14
CA THR A 320 -16.75 2.74 29.61
C THR A 320 -16.79 2.15 28.20
N GLN A 321 -17.91 1.51 27.84
CA GLN A 321 -18.11 0.81 26.56
C GLN A 321 -18.92 1.65 25.58
N ILE A 322 -20.04 2.23 26.05
CA ILE A 322 -20.88 3.16 25.29
C ILE A 322 -20.42 4.58 25.62
N ARG A 323 -20.47 5.49 24.63
CA ARG A 323 -20.06 6.89 24.75
C ARG A 323 -21.15 7.81 24.17
N PRO A 324 -21.24 9.09 24.61
CA PRO A 324 -22.17 10.06 24.03
C PRO A 324 -22.03 10.19 22.50
N THR A 325 -20.80 10.13 21.98
CA THR A 325 -20.45 10.20 20.55
C THR A 325 -21.02 9.07 19.68
N MET A 326 -21.62 8.04 20.29
CA MET A 326 -22.26 6.93 19.58
C MET A 326 -23.75 7.18 19.26
N PHE A 327 -24.33 8.27 19.78
CA PHE A 327 -25.73 8.63 19.60
C PHE A 327 -25.89 9.78 18.58
N PRO A 328 -27.09 9.95 17.98
CA PRO A 328 -27.37 11.11 17.15
C PRO A 328 -27.22 12.44 17.91
N PRO A 329 -26.76 13.51 17.25
CA PRO A 329 -26.87 14.88 17.77
C PRO A 329 -28.31 15.24 18.13
N LYS A 330 -28.52 15.77 19.34
CA LYS A 330 -29.86 16.13 19.87
C LYS A 330 -30.45 17.41 19.30
N ASP A 331 -29.60 18.27 18.77
CA ASP A 331 -29.92 19.59 18.25
C ASP A 331 -30.36 19.46 16.78
N PRO A 332 -31.65 19.65 16.45
CA PRO A 332 -32.14 19.38 15.10
C PRO A 332 -31.54 20.32 14.04
N GLU A 333 -31.22 21.56 14.41
CA GLU A 333 -30.64 22.54 13.49
C GLU A 333 -29.19 22.14 13.14
N LYS A 334 -28.40 21.71 14.13
CA LYS A 334 -27.07 21.14 13.87
C LYS A 334 -27.15 19.85 13.07
N LEU A 335 -28.07 18.95 13.40
CA LEU A 335 -28.23 17.68 12.70
C LEU A 335 -28.58 17.89 11.21
N GLN A 336 -29.43 18.88 10.90
CA GLN A 336 -29.74 19.27 9.53
C GLN A 336 -28.52 19.91 8.85
N ALA A 337 -27.78 20.79 9.53
CA ALA A 337 -26.58 21.45 9.00
C ALA A 337 -25.41 20.48 8.72
N MET A 338 -25.37 19.32 9.38
CA MET A 338 -24.36 18.28 9.11
C MET A 338 -24.51 17.62 7.73
N HIS A 339 -25.71 17.63 7.14
CA HIS A 339 -25.99 16.99 5.84
C HIS A 339 -25.62 15.50 5.76
N LEU A 340 -25.97 14.71 6.79
CA LEU A 340 -25.63 13.28 6.86
C LEU A 340 -26.23 12.45 5.70
N GLU A 341 -27.28 12.95 5.03
CA GLU A 341 -27.83 12.36 3.82
C GLU A 341 -26.83 12.28 2.65
N ARG A 342 -25.75 13.08 2.68
CA ARG A 342 -24.64 13.06 1.71
C ARG A 342 -23.67 11.90 1.91
N CYS A 343 -23.79 11.13 3.00
CA CYS A 343 -23.05 9.88 3.16
C CYS A 343 -23.65 8.78 2.27
N LEU A 344 -22.80 7.91 1.70
CA LEU A 344 -23.21 6.83 0.80
C LEU A 344 -23.19 5.49 1.53
N ARG A 345 -24.37 4.88 1.70
CA ARG A 345 -24.54 3.48 2.12
C ARG A 345 -24.72 2.58 0.91
N ILE A 346 -23.72 1.79 0.56
CA ILE A 346 -23.79 0.81 -0.54
C ILE A 346 -24.32 -0.50 0.03
N LEU A 347 -25.51 -0.92 -0.41
CA LEU A 347 -26.18 -2.10 0.11
C LEU A 347 -26.00 -3.31 -0.85
N PRO A 348 -25.67 -4.52 -0.35
CA PRO A 348 -25.34 -5.68 -1.17
C PRO A 348 -26.36 -6.04 -2.27
N HIS A 349 -27.65 -5.81 -1.98
CA HIS A 349 -28.76 -6.20 -2.84
C HIS A 349 -29.10 -5.18 -3.94
N HIS A 350 -28.45 -4.01 -3.97
CA HIS A 350 -28.70 -2.98 -4.99
C HIS A 350 -28.03 -3.30 -6.34
N GLN A 351 -26.78 -3.79 -6.29
CA GLN A 351 -25.93 -4.09 -7.46
C GLN A 351 -25.09 -5.36 -7.26
N ASN A 352 -25.57 -6.31 -6.45
CA ASN A 352 -24.88 -7.57 -6.16
C ASN A 352 -23.47 -7.40 -5.57
N THR A 353 -23.26 -6.40 -4.71
CA THR A 353 -21.95 -6.04 -4.14
C THR A 353 -21.77 -6.54 -2.71
N GLY A 354 -20.63 -6.18 -2.08
CA GLY A 354 -20.50 -6.14 -0.62
C GLY A 354 -21.28 -4.97 -0.02
N GLY A 355 -21.36 -4.92 1.31
CA GLY A 355 -21.86 -3.78 2.08
C GLY A 355 -20.72 -2.82 2.41
N PHE A 356 -20.97 -1.52 2.31
CA PHE A 356 -19.91 -0.52 2.45
C PHE A 356 -20.48 0.87 2.78
N PHE A 357 -19.71 1.67 3.50
CA PHE A 357 -20.02 3.06 3.82
C PHE A 357 -18.93 4.00 3.31
N VAL A 358 -19.31 5.15 2.75
CA VAL A 358 -18.38 6.21 2.33
C VAL A 358 -18.92 7.59 2.69
N ALA A 359 -18.07 8.43 3.26
CA ALA A 359 -18.35 9.84 3.52
C ALA A 359 -17.20 10.69 2.94
N VAL A 360 -17.53 11.69 2.13
CA VAL A 360 -16.56 12.60 1.50
C VAL A 360 -16.60 13.93 2.21
N LEU A 361 -15.47 14.33 2.77
CA LEU A 361 -15.34 15.50 3.65
C LEU A 361 -14.40 16.53 3.03
N VAL A 362 -14.75 17.82 3.10
CA VAL A 362 -13.91 18.93 2.62
C VAL A 362 -13.63 19.87 3.78
N LYS A 363 -12.36 20.25 3.95
CA LYS A 363 -11.92 21.17 5.01
C LYS A 363 -11.99 22.61 4.51
N LYS A 364 -12.77 23.45 5.20
CA LYS A 364 -12.93 24.87 4.86
C LYS A 364 -11.93 25.78 5.55
N SER A 365 -11.48 25.40 6.74
CA SER A 365 -10.56 26.19 7.56
C SER A 365 -9.77 25.30 8.52
N SER A 366 -8.78 25.89 9.20
CA SER A 366 -8.02 25.20 10.24
C SER A 366 -8.94 24.69 11.35
N MET A 367 -8.77 23.40 11.67
CA MET A 367 -9.51 22.72 12.73
C MET A 367 -9.44 23.49 14.07
N PRO A 368 -10.54 23.64 14.83
CA PRO A 368 -10.55 24.40 16.08
C PRO A 368 -9.49 23.91 17.08
N TRP A 369 -9.36 22.58 17.19
CA TRP A 369 -8.43 21.92 18.11
C TRP A 369 -6.95 21.97 17.67
N ASN A 370 -6.62 22.55 16.50
CA ASN A 370 -5.24 22.89 16.12
C ASN A 370 -4.77 24.22 16.74
N LYS A 371 -5.70 25.07 17.23
CA LYS A 371 -5.34 26.34 17.89
C LYS A 371 -4.61 26.02 19.19
N ARG A 372 -3.34 26.43 19.30
CA ARG A 372 -2.63 26.40 20.59
C ARG A 372 -3.35 27.34 21.56
N PRO A 373 -3.48 27.00 22.86
CA PRO A 373 -3.86 28.01 23.84
C PRO A 373 -2.85 29.16 23.78
N PRO A 374 -3.29 30.42 23.93
CA PRO A 374 -2.37 31.54 23.90
C PRO A 374 -1.32 31.36 24.99
N LYS A 375 -0.04 31.58 24.65
CA LYS A 375 0.99 31.72 25.68
C LYS A 375 0.58 32.91 26.54
N LEU A 376 0.38 32.67 27.84
CA LEU A 376 0.29 33.75 28.82
C LEU A 376 1.55 34.61 28.67
N GLN A 377 1.38 35.83 28.16
CA GLN A 377 2.41 36.84 28.24
C GLN A 377 2.51 37.20 29.72
N VAL A 378 3.60 36.79 30.36
CA VAL A 378 3.95 37.32 31.67
C VAL A 378 4.26 38.79 31.44
N GLU A 379 3.38 39.67 31.92
CA GLU A 379 3.61 41.11 31.88
C GLU A 379 4.94 41.42 32.58
N SER A 380 5.81 42.13 31.88
CA SER A 380 7.11 42.54 32.38
C SER A 380 6.93 43.57 33.49
N ALA A 381 7.11 43.16 34.74
CA ALA A 381 7.18 44.07 35.87
C ALA A 381 8.36 45.06 35.70
N GLU A 382 8.12 46.33 36.03
CA GLU A 382 9.08 47.42 35.86
C GLU A 382 10.32 47.29 36.77
N PRO A 383 11.46 47.94 36.42
CA PRO A 383 12.69 47.84 37.20
C PRO A 383 12.61 48.66 38.50
N ARG A 384 12.99 48.05 39.64
CA ARG A 384 13.23 48.78 40.90
C ARG A 384 14.72 49.01 41.14
N GLU A 385 15.05 50.23 41.57
CA GLU A 385 16.40 50.68 41.92
C GLU A 385 16.94 50.07 43.23
N PRO A 386 18.27 50.07 43.45
CA PRO A 386 18.91 49.42 44.59
C PRO A 386 18.85 50.23 45.91
N VAL A 387 18.69 49.52 47.02
CA VAL A 387 18.55 50.08 48.38
C VAL A 387 19.93 50.38 49.02
N ARG A 388 20.02 51.49 49.76
CA ARG A 388 21.11 51.79 50.73
C ARG A 388 20.58 51.69 52.17
N ALA A 389 21.48 51.43 53.13
CA ALA A 389 21.15 50.74 54.38
C ALA A 389 21.10 51.62 55.66
N SER A 390 20.23 51.19 56.60
CA SER A 390 20.40 51.22 58.09
C SER A 390 20.49 52.60 58.80
N PRO A 391 20.40 52.71 60.16
CA PRO A 391 20.39 51.65 61.20
C PRO A 391 19.40 51.82 62.41
N ALA A 392 19.47 50.83 63.33
CA ALA A 392 19.40 50.93 64.81
C ALA A 392 18.10 50.61 65.60
N HIS A 393 18.28 49.62 66.51
CA HIS A 393 17.50 49.17 67.70
C HIS A 393 17.48 50.22 68.86
N PRO A 394 16.91 50.01 70.09
CA PRO A 394 16.45 48.77 70.80
C PRO A 394 15.10 48.92 71.60
N THR A 395 14.61 48.10 72.56
CA THR A 395 15.04 46.83 73.26
C THR A 395 13.82 46.07 73.85
N GLY A 396 13.93 44.74 74.06
CA GLY A 396 13.33 44.01 75.21
C GLY A 396 11.96 43.34 75.04
N GLY A 397 11.73 42.07 75.44
CA GLY A 397 12.67 41.04 75.93
C GLY A 397 12.00 39.74 76.42
N ALA A 398 12.79 38.64 76.51
CA ALA A 398 12.56 37.34 77.20
C ALA A 398 11.42 36.39 76.71
N ALA A 399 11.55 35.05 76.73
CA ALA A 399 12.72 34.15 76.83
C ALA A 399 12.33 32.68 76.51
N ALA A 400 13.24 31.89 75.89
CA ALA A 400 13.49 30.44 76.07
C ALA A 400 14.30 29.86 74.87
N ASP A 401 15.24 28.95 75.14
CA ASP A 401 16.40 28.52 74.29
C ASP A 401 16.54 26.96 74.39
N PRO A 402 17.56 26.21 73.84
CA PRO A 402 18.63 26.57 72.89
C PRO A 402 19.00 25.55 71.75
N THR A 403 19.65 26.09 70.69
CA THR A 403 20.71 25.61 69.74
C THR A 403 21.01 24.10 69.46
N GLU A 404 21.26 23.62 68.21
CA GLU A 404 22.30 23.89 67.14
C GLU A 404 23.67 23.17 67.34
N PRO A 405 24.74 23.22 66.46
CA PRO A 405 25.00 23.84 65.12
C PRO A 405 25.51 22.81 64.03
N GLY A 406 26.08 23.12 62.83
CA GLY A 406 26.13 24.35 61.99
C GLY A 406 27.42 24.64 61.12
N SER A 407 27.79 23.86 60.08
CA SER A 407 28.93 24.17 59.15
C SER A 407 28.72 23.62 57.69
N LYS A 408 29.07 24.26 56.54
CA LYS A 408 30.20 25.11 56.03
C LYS A 408 31.54 24.33 55.87
N ALA A 409 32.40 24.47 54.84
CA ALA A 409 32.64 25.50 53.79
C ALA A 409 33.39 24.87 52.53
N VAL A 410 33.28 25.39 51.29
CA VAL A 410 34.24 26.26 50.53
C VAL A 410 35.45 25.59 49.79
N GLY A 411 35.70 26.03 48.55
CA GLY A 411 36.84 25.73 47.63
C GLY A 411 36.31 25.41 46.22
N GLY A 412 36.61 26.12 45.11
CA GLY A 412 37.91 26.53 44.53
C GLY A 412 38.37 25.43 43.54
N MET A 413 38.84 25.65 42.31
CA MET A 413 39.16 26.85 41.51
C MET A 413 39.07 26.49 40.00
N GLU A 414 39.56 27.35 39.10
CA GLU A 414 39.38 27.30 37.64
C GLU A 414 40.23 26.26 36.86
N ASP A 415 39.90 26.18 35.56
CA ASP A 415 40.79 26.03 34.39
C ASP A 415 41.13 24.69 33.73
N THR A 416 40.95 24.71 32.39
CA THR A 416 41.68 23.98 31.33
C THR A 416 41.63 22.44 31.31
N ASP A 417 41.90 21.74 30.21
CA ASP A 417 41.72 21.93 28.75
C ASP A 417 41.98 20.51 28.14
N THR A 418 41.72 20.26 26.87
CA THR A 418 42.31 19.16 26.05
C THR A 418 42.45 17.75 26.68
N MET A 419 41.72 16.72 26.26
CA MET A 419 41.82 16.02 24.96
C MET A 419 42.03 14.51 25.23
N GLU A 420 41.97 13.69 24.18
CA GLU A 420 42.39 12.28 24.10
C GLU A 420 41.49 11.19 24.71
N ARG A 421 40.98 10.39 23.77
CA ARG A 421 40.45 9.03 23.89
C ARG A 421 41.64 8.09 23.66
N PRO A 422 41.82 7.02 24.47
CA PRO A 422 41.78 5.68 23.88
C PRO A 422 41.06 4.67 24.81
N GLU A 423 40.07 3.92 24.32
CA GLU A 423 40.17 2.53 23.80
C GLU A 423 39.70 1.48 24.82
N ASN A 424 39.25 0.34 24.30
CA ASN A 424 38.56 -0.69 25.08
C ASN A 424 39.54 -1.67 25.73
N VAL A 425 39.20 -2.16 26.92
CA VAL A 425 39.59 -3.50 27.37
C VAL A 425 38.36 -4.14 28.02
N ASP A 426 37.92 -5.28 27.49
CA ASP A 426 36.93 -6.15 28.12
C ASP A 426 37.57 -6.90 29.31
N ASP A 427 36.86 -7.03 30.43
CA ASP A 427 37.01 -8.19 31.32
C ASP A 427 35.68 -8.55 32.00
N SER A 428 35.64 -9.71 32.65
CA SER A 428 34.53 -10.64 32.63
C SER A 428 34.25 -11.27 34.00
N GLY A 429 32.97 -11.31 34.39
CA GLY A 429 32.51 -11.93 35.64
C GLY A 429 32.79 -11.10 36.91
N SER A 430 32.08 -11.28 38.02
CA SER A 430 30.93 -12.14 38.30
C SER A 430 30.06 -11.51 39.42
N LYS A 431 28.78 -11.90 39.51
CA LYS A 431 27.78 -11.27 40.40
C LYS A 431 27.95 -11.66 41.88
N ARG A 432 27.59 -10.73 42.79
CA ARG A 432 26.75 -11.03 43.98
C ARG A 432 25.77 -9.88 44.30
N ASP A 433 24.49 -10.20 44.13
CA ASP A 433 23.28 -9.82 44.86
C ASP A 433 23.18 -8.50 45.67
N GLY A 434 22.02 -7.83 45.56
CA GLY A 434 21.28 -7.60 46.81
C GLY A 434 20.36 -6.39 47.05
N VAL A 435 20.01 -5.50 46.11
CA VAL A 435 18.92 -4.51 46.36
C VAL A 435 18.01 -4.35 45.14
N CYS A 436 16.70 -4.51 45.35
CA CYS A 436 15.67 -4.47 44.30
C CYS A 436 15.15 -3.04 44.09
N GLY A 437 15.71 -2.32 43.12
CA GLY A 437 15.11 -1.10 42.58
C GLY A 437 14.15 -1.41 41.43
N PRO A 438 13.14 -0.57 41.15
CA PRO A 438 12.33 -0.72 39.94
C PRO A 438 13.26 -0.67 38.71
N PRO A 439 13.06 -1.55 37.70
CA PRO A 439 13.96 -1.60 36.56
C PRO A 439 14.00 -0.22 35.89
N PRO A 440 15.20 0.33 35.58
CA PRO A 440 15.30 1.64 34.98
C PRO A 440 14.48 1.62 33.70
N SER A 441 13.51 2.53 33.58
CA SER A 441 12.64 2.60 32.41
C SER A 441 13.52 2.81 31.19
N LYS A 442 13.76 1.74 30.42
CA LYS A 442 14.43 1.83 29.14
C LYS A 442 13.59 2.80 28.32
N LYS A 443 14.09 4.03 28.12
CA LYS A 443 13.53 4.94 27.11
C LYS A 443 13.44 4.10 25.84
N MET A 444 12.21 3.88 25.37
CA MET A 444 11.96 3.02 24.23
C MET A 444 12.70 3.64 23.05
N LYS A 445 13.83 3.03 22.65
CA LYS A 445 14.59 3.52 21.51
C LYS A 445 13.67 3.44 20.31
N LEU A 446 13.37 4.59 19.71
CA LEU A 446 12.59 4.65 18.47
C LEU A 446 13.29 3.91 17.31
N PHE A 447 14.61 3.72 17.44
CA PHE A 447 15.48 3.01 16.52
C PHE A 447 15.92 1.65 17.06
N GLY A 448 15.71 0.60 16.26
CA GLY A 448 16.15 -0.76 16.58
C GLY A 448 15.44 -1.88 15.81
N PHE A 449 15.23 -1.75 14.49
CA PHE A 449 14.62 -2.81 13.66
C PHE A 449 15.34 -2.98 12.32
N LYS A 450 15.27 -4.19 11.76
CA LYS A 450 16.09 -4.73 10.64
C LYS A 450 15.84 -4.12 9.24
N GLU A 451 15.69 -2.80 9.13
CA GLU A 451 15.47 -2.16 7.83
C GLU A 451 16.71 -1.38 7.40
N ASP A 452 17.19 -1.67 6.19
CA ASP A 452 18.35 -1.02 5.61
C ASP A 452 18.14 0.49 5.49
N PRO A 453 19.16 1.31 5.80
CA PRO A 453 19.03 2.77 5.74
C PRO A 453 18.83 3.24 4.29
N PHE A 454 17.86 4.13 4.09
CA PHE A 454 17.66 4.85 2.82
C PHE A 454 18.68 5.99 2.72
N VAL A 455 19.82 5.73 2.07
CA VAL A 455 20.93 6.69 1.95
C VAL A 455 20.89 7.34 0.56
N PHE A 456 20.65 8.65 0.51
CA PHE A 456 20.75 9.43 -0.73
C PHE A 456 22.20 9.56 -1.20
N ILE A 457 22.38 9.58 -2.52
CA ILE A 457 23.71 9.61 -3.15
C ILE A 457 24.12 11.08 -3.40
N PRO A 458 25.30 11.54 -2.94
CA PRO A 458 25.83 12.87 -3.25
C PRO A 458 26.04 13.09 -4.76
N GLU A 459 25.85 14.32 -5.27
CA GLU A 459 25.94 14.62 -6.71
C GLU A 459 27.32 14.38 -7.33
N ASP A 460 28.36 14.49 -6.49
CA ASP A 460 29.78 14.30 -6.75
C ASP A 460 30.25 12.85 -6.58
N ASP A 461 29.35 11.92 -6.22
CA ASP A 461 29.70 10.52 -5.98
C ASP A 461 30.33 9.87 -7.23
N PRO A 462 31.49 9.17 -7.09
CA PRO A 462 32.26 8.66 -8.23
C PRO A 462 31.54 7.61 -9.08
N LEU A 463 30.36 7.12 -8.67
CA LEU A 463 29.52 6.30 -9.56
C LEU A 463 28.89 7.08 -10.72
N PHE A 464 28.74 8.41 -10.62
CA PHE A 464 28.03 9.18 -11.64
C PHE A 464 28.78 9.32 -12.97
N PRO A 465 30.07 9.71 -13.02
CA PRO A 465 30.74 9.95 -14.30
C PRO A 465 30.75 8.73 -15.25
N PRO A 466 30.99 7.49 -14.79
CA PRO A 466 30.87 6.30 -15.65
C PRO A 466 29.45 6.08 -16.18
N ILE A 467 28.41 6.24 -15.35
CA ILE A 467 27.00 6.07 -15.75
C ILE A 467 26.61 7.16 -16.77
N GLN A 468 26.94 8.43 -16.49
CA GLN A 468 26.65 9.56 -17.36
C GLN A 468 27.32 9.40 -18.73
N LYS A 469 28.60 9.03 -18.77
CA LYS A 469 29.34 8.76 -20.02
C LYS A 469 28.72 7.58 -20.79
N PHE A 470 28.38 6.50 -20.10
CA PHE A 470 27.95 5.25 -20.74
C PHE A 470 26.56 5.36 -21.38
N TYR A 471 25.58 5.98 -20.71
CA TYR A 471 24.20 6.15 -21.20
C TYR A 471 23.95 7.51 -21.88
N ALA A 472 24.98 8.37 -21.97
CA ALA A 472 24.85 9.78 -22.36
C ALA A 472 23.70 10.47 -21.61
N LEU A 473 23.69 10.37 -20.28
CA LEU A 473 22.59 10.87 -19.47
C LEU A 473 22.40 12.37 -19.65
N ASP A 474 21.16 12.78 -19.88
CA ASP A 474 20.77 14.17 -20.02
C ASP A 474 21.16 14.99 -18.76
N PRO A 475 21.66 16.23 -18.90
CA PRO A 475 22.02 17.08 -17.75
C PRO A 475 20.87 17.36 -16.78
N SER A 476 19.61 17.28 -17.23
CA SER A 476 18.43 17.43 -16.36
C SER A 476 18.13 16.23 -15.47
N PHE A 477 18.87 15.12 -15.63
CA PHE A 477 18.67 13.91 -14.83
C PHE A 477 18.80 14.19 -13.31
N PRO A 478 17.77 13.88 -12.49
CA PRO A 478 17.74 14.27 -11.08
C PRO A 478 18.60 13.35 -10.19
N LYS A 479 19.93 13.46 -10.30
CA LYS A 479 20.94 12.69 -9.53
C LYS A 479 20.60 12.54 -8.05
N MET A 480 20.22 13.65 -7.41
CA MET A 480 19.90 13.74 -6.00
C MET A 480 18.76 12.82 -5.55
N ASN A 481 17.87 12.43 -6.46
CA ASN A 481 16.75 11.54 -6.16
C ASN A 481 17.15 10.06 -6.11
N LEU A 482 18.41 9.73 -6.40
CA LEU A 482 18.94 8.38 -6.21
C LEU A 482 19.28 8.09 -4.76
N LEU A 483 18.92 6.89 -4.33
CA LEU A 483 19.25 6.34 -3.03
C LEU A 483 19.72 4.88 -3.14
N THR A 484 20.44 4.45 -2.11
CA THR A 484 20.85 3.06 -1.89
C THR A 484 20.29 2.55 -0.56
N ARG A 485 20.26 1.23 -0.39
CA ARG A 485 19.89 0.52 0.85
C ARG A 485 21.11 -0.02 1.59
N THR A 486 22.25 0.68 1.50
CA THR A 486 23.48 0.31 2.21
C THR A 486 24.25 1.59 2.53
N THR A 487 24.74 1.70 3.77
CA THR A 487 25.77 2.67 4.16
C THR A 487 27.17 2.18 3.77
N GLU A 488 27.38 0.87 3.82
CA GLU A 488 28.69 0.23 3.69
C GLU A 488 28.73 -0.76 2.51
N GLY A 489 29.93 -1.00 1.98
CA GLY A 489 30.18 -1.95 0.90
C GLY A 489 29.82 -1.45 -0.51
N LYS A 490 29.90 -2.36 -1.50
CA LYS A 490 29.56 -2.05 -2.90
C LYS A 490 28.05 -1.88 -3.05
N LYS A 491 27.59 -0.67 -3.40
CA LYS A 491 26.20 -0.34 -3.76
C LYS A 491 25.69 -1.32 -4.85
N ARG A 492 24.93 -2.34 -4.45
CA ARG A 492 24.43 -3.41 -5.34
C ARG A 492 23.28 -2.96 -6.24
N GLN A 493 22.44 -2.04 -5.78
CA GLN A 493 21.23 -1.58 -6.46
C GLN A 493 21.03 -0.08 -6.20
N LEU A 494 20.63 0.67 -7.21
CA LEU A 494 20.27 2.08 -7.09
C LEU A 494 18.76 2.21 -7.25
N TYR A 495 18.13 2.93 -6.32
CA TYR A 495 16.70 3.22 -6.31
C TYR A 495 16.48 4.70 -6.62
N MET A 496 15.34 5.06 -7.20
CA MET A 496 14.93 6.45 -7.41
C MET A 496 13.56 6.73 -6.79
N VAL A 497 13.40 7.92 -6.21
CA VAL A 497 12.15 8.47 -5.67
C VAL A 497 11.76 9.75 -6.43
N SER A 498 10.53 10.24 -6.25
CA SER A 498 10.19 11.59 -6.68
C SER A 498 10.92 12.66 -5.86
N LYS A 499 11.07 13.86 -6.45
CA LYS A 499 11.69 15.03 -5.79
C LYS A 499 11.00 15.35 -4.45
N GLU A 500 9.68 15.32 -4.44
CA GLU A 500 8.89 15.62 -3.25
C GLU A 500 9.01 14.52 -2.19
N LEU A 501 9.06 13.23 -2.56
CA LEU A 501 9.35 12.17 -1.58
C LEU A 501 10.78 12.25 -1.02
N ARG A 502 11.77 12.65 -1.82
CA ARG A 502 13.12 12.95 -1.30
C ARG A 502 13.06 14.06 -0.24
N ASN A 503 12.33 15.15 -0.51
CA ASN A 503 12.17 16.25 0.42
C ASN A 503 11.58 15.78 1.77
N VAL A 504 10.55 14.93 1.73
CA VAL A 504 9.96 14.31 2.93
C VAL A 504 10.95 13.38 3.63
N LEU A 505 11.65 12.50 2.91
CA LEU A 505 12.59 11.53 3.51
C LEU A 505 13.75 12.22 4.25
N VAL A 506 14.39 13.19 3.62
CA VAL A 506 15.55 13.92 4.20
C VAL A 506 15.15 14.69 5.47
N ASN A 507 13.93 15.25 5.51
CA ASN A 507 13.48 16.07 6.64
C ASN A 507 12.80 15.27 7.78
N ASN A 508 12.56 13.96 7.63
CA ASN A 508 11.80 13.16 8.59
C ASN A 508 12.41 11.80 8.95
N SER A 509 13.69 11.56 8.65
CA SER A 509 14.40 10.31 8.95
C SER A 509 14.22 9.84 10.40
N GLU A 510 14.28 10.74 11.38
CA GLU A 510 14.07 10.43 12.81
C GLU A 510 12.60 10.27 13.22
N ARG A 511 11.67 10.77 12.39
CA ARG A 511 10.24 10.85 12.71
C ARG A 511 9.45 9.67 12.14
N MET A 512 9.97 8.97 11.14
CA MET A 512 9.23 7.92 10.42
C MET A 512 9.93 6.57 10.37
N LYS A 513 9.12 5.52 10.55
CA LYS A 513 9.51 4.16 10.20
C LYS A 513 9.09 3.89 8.75
N VAL A 514 10.03 4.02 7.81
CA VAL A 514 9.83 3.76 6.38
C VAL A 514 10.16 2.30 6.07
N ILE A 515 9.15 1.54 5.63
CA ILE A 515 9.28 0.13 5.25
C ILE A 515 9.85 -0.01 3.84
N ASN A 516 9.41 0.85 2.93
CA ASN A 516 9.80 0.81 1.52
C ASN A 516 9.56 2.16 0.84
N THR A 517 10.48 2.58 0.00
CA THR A 517 10.31 3.72 -0.90
C THR A 517 11.17 3.53 -2.15
N GLY A 518 10.75 4.19 -3.24
CA GLY A 518 11.46 4.23 -4.51
C GLY A 518 11.42 2.95 -5.34
N ILE A 519 11.85 3.10 -6.59
CA ILE A 519 11.89 2.06 -7.62
C ILE A 519 13.32 1.73 -8.00
N LYS A 520 13.62 0.47 -8.32
CA LYS A 520 14.97 0.06 -8.70
C LYS A 520 15.25 0.46 -10.15
N VAL A 521 16.20 1.37 -10.35
CA VAL A 521 16.55 1.94 -11.65
C VAL A 521 17.83 1.33 -12.25
N TRP A 522 18.81 0.99 -11.41
CA TRP A 522 20.03 0.29 -11.82
C TRP A 522 20.37 -0.88 -10.89
N CYS A 523 20.99 -1.91 -11.46
CA CYS A 523 21.64 -3.01 -10.74
C CYS A 523 23.14 -2.99 -11.03
N ARG A 524 23.97 -3.22 -10.02
CA ARG A 524 25.40 -3.43 -10.26
C ARG A 524 25.61 -4.75 -11.01
N ASN A 525 26.53 -4.76 -11.95
CA ASN A 525 27.06 -5.93 -12.62
C ASN A 525 28.53 -6.09 -12.20
N ASN A 526 28.92 -7.24 -11.65
CA ASN A 526 30.27 -7.43 -11.10
C ASN A 526 31.36 -7.30 -12.17
N SER A 527 31.11 -7.81 -13.39
CA SER A 527 31.99 -7.63 -14.56
C SER A 527 31.69 -6.34 -15.34
N GLY A 528 30.81 -5.45 -14.85
CA GLY A 528 30.44 -4.23 -15.57
C GLY A 528 31.59 -3.21 -15.71
N GLU A 529 32.55 -3.25 -14.79
CA GLU A 529 33.76 -2.42 -14.81
C GLU A 529 34.66 -2.72 -16.02
N GLU A 530 34.58 -3.94 -16.59
CA GLU A 530 35.24 -4.34 -17.85
C GLU A 530 34.57 -3.75 -19.11
N PHE A 531 33.38 -3.17 -18.97
CA PHE A 531 32.54 -2.64 -20.06
C PHE A 531 32.18 -1.16 -19.82
N ASP A 532 33.13 -0.37 -19.33
CA ASP A 532 33.00 1.08 -19.01
C ASP A 532 31.96 1.47 -17.94
N CYS A 533 31.06 0.57 -17.50
CA CYS A 533 30.02 0.90 -16.54
C CYS A 533 29.60 -0.29 -15.65
N ALA A 534 29.83 -0.15 -14.35
CA ALA A 534 29.45 -1.12 -13.33
C ALA A 534 27.92 -1.31 -13.16
N PHE A 535 27.06 -0.49 -13.80
CA PHE A 535 25.62 -0.49 -13.56
C PHE A 535 24.81 -0.76 -14.84
N ARG A 536 24.01 -1.83 -14.82
CA ARG A 536 23.02 -2.16 -15.87
C ARG A 536 21.64 -1.63 -15.52
N LEU A 537 20.85 -1.29 -16.53
CA LEU A 537 19.47 -0.85 -16.36
C LEU A 537 18.60 -1.94 -15.75
N ALA A 538 17.61 -1.54 -14.94
CA ALA A 538 16.59 -2.42 -14.38
C ALA A 538 15.22 -2.16 -15.03
N GLN A 539 14.54 -3.23 -15.45
CA GLN A 539 13.22 -3.13 -16.12
C GLN A 539 12.18 -2.41 -15.26
N GLU A 540 12.21 -2.62 -13.93
CA GLU A 540 11.35 -1.93 -12.96
C GLU A 540 11.44 -0.39 -13.03
N GLY A 541 12.55 0.18 -13.51
CA GLY A 541 12.74 1.63 -13.56
C GLY A 541 12.88 2.22 -14.97
N ILE A 542 12.65 1.42 -16.02
CA ILE A 542 13.02 1.83 -17.37
C ILE A 542 12.19 3.01 -17.89
N TYR A 543 10.88 3.02 -17.66
CA TYR A 543 10.01 4.14 -18.08
C TYR A 543 10.36 5.46 -17.38
N THR A 544 10.93 5.39 -16.18
CA THR A 544 11.39 6.55 -15.41
C THR A 544 12.79 7.03 -15.82
N LEU A 545 13.67 6.14 -16.28
CA LEU A 545 15.02 6.48 -16.77
C LEU A 545 15.06 6.88 -18.25
N TYR A 546 14.25 6.22 -19.08
CA TYR A 546 14.32 6.32 -20.54
C TYR A 546 14.32 7.76 -21.08
N PRO A 547 13.51 8.71 -20.56
CA PRO A 547 13.52 10.10 -21.02
C PRO A 547 14.86 10.84 -20.88
N PHE A 548 15.80 10.34 -20.07
CA PHE A 548 17.13 10.96 -19.89
C PHE A 548 18.27 10.18 -20.55
N ILE A 549 17.99 9.07 -21.24
CA ILE A 549 19.02 8.24 -21.88
C ILE A 549 19.14 8.65 -23.35
N ASN A 550 20.27 9.23 -23.75
CA ASN A 550 20.49 9.71 -25.12
C ASN A 550 21.39 8.77 -25.97
N SER A 551 21.93 7.69 -25.40
CA SER A 551 22.74 6.71 -26.15
C SER A 551 22.33 5.26 -25.85
N ARG A 552 22.87 4.32 -26.63
CA ARG A 552 22.63 2.87 -26.47
C ARG A 552 21.16 2.44 -26.60
N ILE A 553 20.35 3.26 -27.26
CA ILE A 553 19.01 2.90 -27.71
C ILE A 553 19.13 2.19 -29.06
N ILE A 554 18.41 1.09 -29.21
CA ILE A 554 18.20 0.39 -30.48
C ILE A 554 16.70 0.41 -30.76
N THR A 555 16.29 1.02 -31.87
CA THR A 555 14.92 0.90 -32.38
C THR A 555 14.76 -0.48 -32.99
N VAL A 556 13.72 -1.20 -32.58
CA VAL A 556 13.45 -2.60 -32.95
C VAL A 556 12.07 -2.75 -33.60
N SER A 557 11.98 -3.62 -34.59
CA SER A 557 10.69 -4.00 -35.21
C SER A 557 9.84 -4.88 -34.28
N MET A 558 8.55 -4.98 -34.57
CA MET A 558 7.61 -5.89 -33.91
C MET A 558 8.11 -7.35 -33.93
N GLU A 559 8.66 -7.79 -35.06
CA GLU A 559 9.24 -9.11 -35.27
C GLU A 559 10.51 -9.32 -34.45
N ASP A 560 11.36 -8.29 -34.35
CA ASP A 560 12.54 -8.31 -33.48
C ASP A 560 12.14 -8.44 -32.00
N VAL A 561 11.11 -7.71 -31.52
CA VAL A 561 10.62 -7.83 -30.14
C VAL A 561 10.12 -9.24 -29.86
N LYS A 562 9.38 -9.87 -30.78
CA LYS A 562 8.98 -11.29 -30.67
C LYS A 562 10.21 -12.20 -30.52
N ILE A 563 11.23 -12.06 -31.37
CA ILE A 563 12.48 -12.85 -31.29
C ILE A 563 13.20 -12.61 -29.95
N LEU A 564 13.33 -11.35 -29.53
CA LEU A 564 14.03 -10.90 -28.32
C LEU A 564 13.35 -11.31 -27.01
N LEU A 565 12.05 -11.59 -27.03
CA LEU A 565 11.28 -12.08 -25.89
C LEU A 565 11.14 -13.62 -25.88
N THR A 566 11.16 -14.28 -27.05
CA THR A 566 11.06 -15.74 -27.15
C THR A 566 12.42 -16.44 -27.01
N GLN A 567 13.49 -15.91 -27.61
CA GLN A 567 14.84 -16.48 -27.52
C GLN A 567 15.61 -15.80 -26.38
N GLU A 568 16.36 -16.56 -25.58
CA GLU A 568 17.09 -15.97 -24.44
C GLU A 568 18.32 -15.15 -24.87
N ASN A 569 19.07 -15.63 -25.87
CA ASN A 569 20.28 -14.99 -26.37
C ASN A 569 20.33 -14.97 -27.92
N PRO A 570 19.33 -14.41 -28.62
CA PRO A 570 19.34 -14.34 -30.08
C PRO A 570 20.60 -13.65 -30.60
N PHE A 571 21.22 -14.24 -31.62
CA PHE A 571 22.26 -13.56 -32.40
C PHE A 571 21.65 -12.37 -33.12
N PHE A 572 22.27 -11.19 -33.07
CA PHE A 572 21.70 -10.01 -33.74
C PHE A 572 21.65 -10.15 -35.28
N ARG A 573 22.35 -11.13 -35.86
CA ARG A 573 22.20 -11.59 -37.26
C ARG A 573 20.83 -12.19 -37.60
N LYS A 574 20.02 -12.60 -36.61
CA LYS A 574 18.64 -13.09 -36.80
C LYS A 574 17.60 -11.98 -36.75
N LEU A 575 18.00 -10.77 -36.37
CA LEU A 575 17.14 -9.59 -36.28
C LEU A 575 17.12 -8.87 -37.63
N SER A 576 16.20 -7.93 -37.80
CA SER A 576 16.09 -7.08 -39.00
C SER A 576 17.43 -6.39 -39.35
N SER A 577 17.63 -6.01 -40.61
CA SER A 577 18.84 -5.31 -41.06
C SER A 577 19.11 -4.01 -40.30
N GLU A 578 18.05 -3.30 -39.94
CA GLU A 578 18.10 -2.03 -39.18
C GLU A 578 18.55 -2.29 -37.73
N THR A 579 17.93 -3.24 -37.04
CA THR A 579 18.34 -3.68 -35.70
C THR A 579 19.75 -4.25 -35.71
N TYR A 580 20.12 -5.03 -36.73
CA TYR A 580 21.46 -5.58 -36.93
C TYR A 580 22.52 -4.48 -37.03
N SER A 581 22.29 -3.44 -37.85
CA SER A 581 23.25 -2.36 -38.05
C SER A 581 23.49 -1.60 -36.75
N GLN A 582 22.41 -1.14 -36.09
CA GLN A 582 22.49 -0.47 -34.79
C GLN A 582 23.23 -1.34 -33.73
N ALA A 583 22.91 -2.63 -33.65
CA ALA A 583 23.53 -3.55 -32.70
C ALA A 583 25.00 -3.89 -32.99
N LYS A 584 25.42 -3.82 -34.26
CA LYS A 584 26.81 -4.08 -34.69
C LYS A 584 27.73 -2.96 -34.25
N ASP A 585 27.29 -1.71 -34.40
CA ASP A 585 28.13 -0.52 -34.19
C ASP A 585 28.18 -0.10 -32.71
N LEU A 586 27.22 -0.53 -31.89
CA LEU A 586 27.24 -0.32 -30.44
C LEU A 586 28.28 -1.18 -29.69
N ALA A 587 28.91 -0.59 -28.67
CA ALA A 587 29.78 -1.32 -27.75
C ALA A 587 29.01 -2.33 -26.88
N LYS A 588 29.71 -3.37 -26.39
CA LYS A 588 29.13 -4.37 -25.47
C LYS A 588 28.56 -3.69 -24.21
N GLY A 589 27.55 -4.30 -23.57
CA GLY A 589 27.00 -3.81 -22.31
C GLY A 589 25.49 -3.57 -22.33
N SER A 590 24.97 -2.91 -21.30
CA SER A 590 23.53 -2.61 -21.15
C SER A 590 23.03 -1.72 -22.30
N ILE A 591 21.83 -1.98 -22.80
CA ILE A 591 21.18 -1.22 -23.87
C ILE A 591 19.69 -1.02 -23.57
N VAL A 592 19.06 -0.08 -24.27
CA VAL A 592 17.60 0.08 -24.34
C VAL A 592 17.13 -0.44 -25.70
N LEU A 593 16.10 -1.28 -25.71
CA LEU A 593 15.42 -1.74 -26.92
C LEU A 593 14.06 -1.04 -26.96
N LYS A 594 13.80 -0.25 -28.01
CA LYS A 594 12.61 0.58 -28.15
C LYS A 594 11.80 0.14 -29.36
N TYR A 595 10.54 -0.24 -29.15
CA TYR A 595 9.56 -0.35 -30.23
C TYR A 595 8.66 0.89 -30.20
N GLU A 596 8.51 1.54 -31.37
CA GLU A 596 7.54 2.60 -31.58
C GLU A 596 6.42 2.09 -32.48
N PRO A 597 5.15 2.34 -32.14
CA PRO A 597 4.02 1.95 -32.97
C PRO A 597 4.01 2.74 -34.27
N ASP A 598 3.71 2.06 -35.38
CA ASP A 598 3.52 2.69 -36.68
C ASP A 598 2.05 3.16 -36.81
N PRO A 599 1.77 4.48 -36.79
CA PRO A 599 0.40 4.99 -36.86
C PRO A 599 -0.27 4.73 -38.22
N THR A 600 0.49 4.31 -39.25
CA THR A 600 -0.07 3.91 -40.55
C THR A 600 -0.59 2.48 -40.57
N LYS A 601 -0.32 1.68 -39.53
CA LYS A 601 -0.69 0.26 -39.42
C LYS A 601 -1.55 0.00 -38.17
N PRO A 602 -2.84 0.42 -38.17
CA PRO A 602 -3.70 0.33 -36.98
C PRO A 602 -3.94 -1.11 -36.49
N ASP A 603 -3.76 -2.12 -37.35
CA ASP A 603 -3.88 -3.54 -37.00
C ASP A 603 -2.66 -4.10 -36.22
N THR A 604 -1.64 -3.27 -36.00
CA THR A 604 -0.44 -3.63 -35.21
C THR A 604 -0.48 -3.00 -33.83
N LEU A 605 0.31 -3.52 -32.88
CA LEU A 605 0.34 -3.04 -31.50
C LEU A 605 0.63 -1.54 -31.42
N GLN A 606 -0.32 -0.77 -30.88
CA GLN A 606 -0.28 0.69 -30.81
C GLN A 606 0.35 1.24 -29.51
N CYS A 607 0.83 0.39 -28.60
CA CYS A 607 1.60 0.84 -27.43
C CYS A 607 3.11 0.79 -27.71
N PRO A 608 3.88 1.86 -27.38
CA PRO A 608 5.34 1.78 -27.40
C PRO A 608 5.83 0.84 -26.30
N ILE A 609 6.90 0.08 -26.60
CA ILE A 609 7.52 -0.84 -25.64
C ILE A 609 8.97 -0.41 -25.41
N VAL A 610 9.38 -0.34 -24.14
CA VAL A 610 10.77 -0.07 -23.76
C VAL A 610 11.31 -1.21 -22.90
N LEU A 611 12.32 -1.92 -23.41
CA LEU A 611 12.92 -3.07 -22.74
C LEU A 611 14.39 -2.81 -22.39
N CYS A 612 14.78 -3.18 -21.16
CA CYS A 612 16.18 -3.33 -20.78
C CYS A 612 16.81 -4.54 -21.48
N GLY A 613 17.99 -4.37 -22.06
CA GLY A 613 18.75 -5.47 -22.66
C GLY A 613 20.26 -5.40 -22.40
N TRP A 614 20.96 -6.42 -22.89
CA TRP A 614 22.42 -6.52 -22.89
C TRP A 614 22.93 -6.93 -24.27
N ARG A 615 23.82 -6.11 -24.84
CA ARG A 615 24.50 -6.37 -26.10
C ARG A 615 25.80 -7.13 -25.83
N GLY A 616 25.85 -8.40 -26.24
CA GLY A 616 27.01 -9.29 -26.15
C GLY A 616 27.99 -9.13 -27.31
N LYS A 617 28.82 -10.15 -27.57
CA LYS A 617 29.78 -10.15 -28.70
C LYS A 617 29.07 -10.31 -30.06
N ALA A 618 28.03 -11.15 -30.12
CA ALA A 618 27.28 -11.47 -31.33
C ALA A 618 25.75 -11.57 -31.11
N SER A 619 25.30 -11.35 -29.87
CA SER A 619 23.94 -11.60 -29.40
C SER A 619 23.38 -10.42 -28.60
N ILE A 620 22.06 -10.40 -28.44
CA ILE A 620 21.34 -9.51 -27.53
C ILE A 620 20.53 -10.38 -26.57
N ARG A 621 20.49 -10.02 -25.28
CA ARG A 621 19.63 -10.63 -24.25
C ARG A 621 18.69 -9.58 -23.67
N THR A 622 17.42 -9.91 -23.48
CA THR A 622 16.46 -9.05 -22.76
C THR A 622 16.46 -9.35 -21.26
N PHE A 623 16.29 -8.32 -20.42
CA PHE A 623 16.20 -8.44 -18.96
C PHE A 623 14.76 -8.23 -18.46
N VAL A 624 13.80 -8.76 -19.20
CA VAL A 624 12.37 -8.66 -18.90
C VAL A 624 11.94 -9.84 -18.00
N PRO A 625 11.28 -9.58 -16.85
CA PRO A 625 10.68 -10.60 -16.00
C PRO A 625 9.76 -11.55 -16.77
N LYS A 626 9.63 -12.80 -16.31
CA LYS A 626 8.83 -13.83 -17.00
C LYS A 626 7.40 -13.38 -17.28
N ASN A 627 6.76 -12.69 -16.34
CA ASN A 627 5.34 -12.36 -16.43
C ASN A 627 5.10 -11.18 -17.38
N GLU A 628 5.93 -10.13 -17.27
CA GLU A 628 5.91 -8.99 -18.19
C GLU A 628 6.23 -9.42 -19.64
N ARG A 629 7.15 -10.39 -19.82
CA ARG A 629 7.43 -11.03 -21.12
C ARG A 629 6.21 -11.75 -21.69
N LEU A 630 5.47 -12.50 -20.88
CA LEU A 630 4.23 -13.17 -21.31
C LEU A 630 3.16 -12.15 -21.72
N HIS A 631 3.04 -11.03 -20.99
CA HIS A 631 2.17 -9.92 -21.33
C HIS A 631 2.51 -9.31 -22.71
N TYR A 632 3.76 -8.90 -22.94
CA TYR A 632 4.17 -8.36 -24.24
C TYR A 632 3.95 -9.35 -25.39
N LEU A 633 4.37 -10.62 -25.22
CA LEU A 633 4.16 -11.66 -26.25
C LEU A 633 2.67 -11.84 -26.60
N ARG A 634 1.79 -11.77 -25.59
CA ARG A 634 0.34 -11.87 -25.78
C ARG A 634 -0.26 -10.65 -26.48
N MET A 635 0.16 -9.43 -26.14
CA MET A 635 -0.25 -8.22 -26.87
C MET A 635 0.17 -8.27 -28.35
N MET A 636 1.27 -8.96 -28.66
CA MET A 636 1.73 -9.21 -30.03
C MET A 636 1.09 -10.45 -30.70
N GLY A 637 0.01 -11.01 -30.12
CA GLY A 637 -0.76 -12.12 -30.67
C GLY A 637 -0.17 -13.53 -30.45
N LEU A 638 0.95 -13.67 -29.72
CA LEU A 638 1.59 -14.97 -29.48
C LEU A 638 1.05 -15.63 -28.19
N GLU A 639 0.43 -16.80 -28.33
CA GLU A 639 0.09 -17.64 -27.18
C GLU A 639 1.32 -18.44 -26.70
N VAL A 640 1.91 -18.02 -25.59
CA VAL A 640 2.84 -18.84 -24.83
C VAL A 640 2.07 -19.54 -23.71
N LEU A 641 1.69 -20.80 -23.94
CA LEU A 641 1.26 -21.68 -22.87
C LEU A 641 2.44 -21.89 -21.92
N ALA A 642 2.24 -21.72 -20.62
CA ALA A 642 3.26 -22.03 -19.64
C ALA A 642 3.53 -23.55 -19.68
N GLU A 643 4.73 -23.94 -20.11
CA GLU A 643 5.14 -25.35 -20.10
C GLU A 643 4.97 -25.92 -18.69
N LYS A 644 3.98 -26.80 -18.52
CA LYS A 644 3.86 -27.64 -17.33
C LYS A 644 5.11 -28.51 -17.32
N LYS A 645 6.01 -28.32 -16.34
CA LYS A 645 7.15 -29.21 -16.10
C LYS A 645 6.61 -30.64 -16.05
N LYS A 646 6.86 -31.44 -17.09
CA LYS A 646 6.68 -32.89 -16.99
C LYS A 646 7.84 -33.41 -16.15
N GLU A 647 7.49 -34.01 -15.02
CA GLU A 647 8.44 -34.82 -14.25
C GLU A 647 8.87 -36.04 -15.07
N GLY A 648 10.03 -36.59 -14.71
CA GLY A 648 10.88 -37.38 -15.60
C GLY A 648 10.22 -38.54 -16.35
N THR A 649 10.69 -38.73 -17.58
CA THR A 649 10.76 -40.07 -18.17
C THR A 649 12.14 -40.21 -18.82
N SER A 650 12.91 -41.16 -18.32
CA SER A 650 14.27 -41.45 -18.77
C SER A 650 14.26 -42.09 -20.15
N LEU A 651 15.03 -41.51 -21.08
CA LEU A 651 15.54 -42.22 -22.26
C LEU A 651 17.06 -42.09 -22.27
N ALA A 652 17.72 -43.07 -21.64
CA ALA A 652 19.14 -43.31 -21.85
C ALA A 652 19.29 -44.32 -22.99
N GLN A 653 20.06 -43.98 -24.01
CA GLN A 653 20.73 -44.94 -24.87
C GLN A 653 22.11 -44.39 -25.24
N GLU A 654 23.05 -45.30 -25.48
CA GLU A 654 24.47 -45.09 -25.24
C GLU A 654 25.23 -44.62 -26.48
N SER A 655 26.30 -43.82 -26.28
CA SER A 655 27.63 -44.12 -26.85
C SER A 655 28.73 -43.19 -26.30
N THR A 656 29.49 -43.71 -25.33
CA THR A 656 30.98 -43.63 -25.20
C THR A 656 31.77 -42.51 -25.91
N GLY A 657 32.63 -41.76 -25.19
CA GLY A 657 33.70 -40.98 -25.86
C GLY A 657 34.55 -39.96 -25.08
N SER A 658 35.37 -40.40 -24.11
CA SER A 658 36.66 -39.77 -23.70
C SER A 658 36.73 -38.33 -23.13
N SER A 659 36.78 -38.25 -21.79
CA SER A 659 37.88 -37.68 -20.97
C SER A 659 38.44 -36.24 -21.18
N GLY A 660 38.37 -35.40 -20.11
CA GLY A 660 39.27 -34.24 -19.93
C GLY A 660 38.74 -33.15 -18.95
N PRO A 661 39.16 -33.12 -17.67
CA PRO A 661 38.75 -32.12 -16.66
C PRO A 661 39.71 -30.87 -16.69
N PRO A 662 39.63 -29.84 -15.79
CA PRO A 662 38.97 -29.83 -14.49
C PRO A 662 38.33 -28.48 -13.99
N GLU A 663 37.99 -28.52 -12.69
CA GLU A 663 37.98 -27.41 -11.71
C GLU A 663 36.71 -26.55 -11.54
N ASP A 664 35.90 -27.00 -10.57
CA ASP A 664 35.06 -26.18 -9.70
C ASP A 664 35.87 -25.09 -8.99
N GLU A 665 35.25 -23.94 -8.71
CA GLU A 665 35.13 -23.54 -7.30
C GLU A 665 33.85 -22.74 -7.02
N VAL A 666 33.30 -22.96 -5.83
CA VAL A 666 31.99 -22.49 -5.39
C VAL A 666 32.15 -21.25 -4.50
N SER A 667 31.30 -20.24 -4.69
CA SER A 667 30.99 -19.29 -3.61
C SER A 667 29.47 -19.14 -3.48
N ALA A 668 28.96 -19.50 -2.30
CA ALA A 668 27.54 -19.53 -2.00
C ALA A 668 27.02 -18.14 -1.57
N GLU A 669 25.85 -17.75 -2.07
CA GLU A 669 24.96 -16.84 -1.33
C GLU A 669 23.93 -17.68 -0.54
N PRO A 670 23.48 -17.25 0.66
CA PRO A 670 22.51 -18.00 1.43
C PRO A 670 21.16 -18.03 0.71
N GLY A 671 20.65 -19.23 0.43
CA GLY A 671 19.31 -19.39 -0.13
C GLY A 671 18.24 -18.93 0.86
N ALA A 672 17.51 -17.87 0.49
CA ALA A 672 16.19 -17.64 1.03
C ALA A 672 15.20 -18.49 0.21
N ASP A 673 14.67 -19.55 0.82
CA ASP A 673 13.67 -20.41 0.18
C ASP A 673 12.47 -19.59 -0.30
N PRO A 674 11.95 -19.83 -1.52
CA PRO A 674 10.67 -19.30 -1.94
C PRO A 674 9.57 -20.00 -1.12
N ALA A 675 9.19 -19.37 -0.01
CA ALA A 675 8.10 -19.83 0.84
C ALA A 675 6.85 -20.13 0.01
N ALA A 676 6.22 -21.28 0.31
CA ALA A 676 4.99 -21.71 -0.32
C ALA A 676 3.91 -20.62 -0.23
N SER A 677 3.01 -20.61 -1.23
CA SER A 677 1.81 -19.78 -1.23
C SER A 677 0.97 -20.04 0.01
N VAL A 678 1.02 -19.13 0.99
CA VAL A 678 0.18 -19.21 2.19
C VAL A 678 -1.23 -18.75 1.82
N ASP A 679 -2.10 -19.71 1.49
CA ASP A 679 -3.53 -19.49 1.42
C ASP A 679 -4.05 -18.97 2.76
N ALA A 680 -4.73 -17.83 2.75
CA ALA A 680 -5.51 -17.36 3.89
C ALA A 680 -6.90 -18.04 3.89
N SER A 681 -6.89 -19.36 4.09
CA SER A 681 -8.09 -20.15 4.40
C SER A 681 -7.72 -21.21 5.43
N ALA A 682 -7.96 -20.91 6.70
CA ALA A 682 -7.88 -21.91 7.75
C ALA A 682 -9.11 -22.82 7.65
N ASP A 683 -8.90 -24.06 7.24
CA ASP A 683 -9.90 -25.13 7.34
C ASP A 683 -9.28 -26.25 8.17
N ALA A 684 -9.97 -26.65 9.25
CA ALA A 684 -9.45 -27.62 10.21
C ALA A 684 -9.99 -29.00 9.86
N THR A 685 -9.08 -29.94 9.55
CA THR A 685 -9.42 -31.34 9.40
C THR A 685 -9.89 -31.91 10.74
N VAL A 686 -11.08 -32.50 10.74
CA VAL A 686 -11.65 -33.20 11.91
C VAL A 686 -11.07 -34.62 11.95
N ASP A 687 -10.41 -34.97 13.05
CA ASP A 687 -10.08 -36.37 13.36
C ASP A 687 -11.34 -37.16 13.69
N THR A 688 -11.59 -38.23 12.94
CA THR A 688 -12.56 -39.28 13.29
C THR A 688 -11.82 -40.47 13.92
N PRO A 689 -12.14 -40.86 15.18
CA PRO A 689 -11.66 -42.12 15.74
C PRO A 689 -12.49 -43.31 15.22
N SER A 690 -11.82 -44.43 14.98
CA SER A 690 -12.38 -45.68 14.44
C SER A 690 -12.79 -46.69 15.52
N ASP A 691 -13.86 -47.43 15.23
CA ASP A 691 -14.20 -48.81 15.66
C ASP A 691 -14.22 -49.20 17.15
N ALA A 692 -15.40 -49.59 17.65
CA ALA A 692 -15.84 -51.00 17.83
C ALA A 692 -17.09 -51.09 18.75
N PRO A 693 -17.77 -52.25 18.91
CA PRO A 693 -18.56 -52.89 17.84
C PRO A 693 -20.02 -53.22 18.28
N LEU A 694 -20.80 -53.68 17.30
CA LEU A 694 -22.01 -54.52 17.36
C LEU A 694 -22.57 -54.92 18.75
N ASP A 695 -23.86 -54.64 18.99
CA ASP A 695 -24.79 -55.71 19.38
C ASP A 695 -26.24 -55.43 18.93
N ALA A 696 -27.07 -56.47 18.86
CA ALA A 696 -28.40 -56.43 18.25
C ALA A 696 -29.56 -56.47 19.27
N SER A 697 -30.70 -55.82 18.98
CA SER A 697 -32.05 -56.40 19.25
C SER A 697 -33.23 -55.49 18.82
N THR A 698 -34.17 -56.09 18.08
CA THR A 698 -35.65 -55.97 18.13
C THR A 698 -36.35 -54.63 18.43
N GLY A 699 -37.42 -54.29 17.67
CA GLY A 699 -38.48 -53.44 18.26
C GLY A 699 -39.51 -52.73 17.36
N SER A 700 -40.29 -53.47 16.57
CA SER A 700 -41.71 -53.18 16.22
C SER A 700 -42.23 -51.77 15.84
N SER A 701 -42.84 -51.74 14.63
CA SER A 701 -44.21 -51.23 14.33
C SER A 701 -44.57 -49.74 14.35
N GLY A 702 -45.23 -49.31 13.27
CA GLY A 702 -46.42 -48.44 13.39
C GLY A 702 -46.49 -47.31 12.35
N PRO A 703 -47.61 -47.14 11.60
CA PRO A 703 -47.59 -46.41 10.34
C PRO A 703 -48.12 -44.97 10.36
N ALA A 704 -47.96 -44.30 9.22
CA ALA A 704 -48.54 -42.98 8.89
C ALA A 704 -50.08 -42.95 8.87
N PRO A 705 -50.67 -41.75 8.86
CA PRO A 705 -51.62 -41.43 7.78
C PRO A 705 -51.44 -40.07 7.08
N THR A 706 -51.59 -40.12 5.75
CA THR A 706 -52.24 -39.19 4.78
C THR A 706 -52.62 -37.74 5.12
N GLU A 707 -52.25 -36.87 4.18
CA GLU A 707 -53.05 -35.84 3.47
C GLU A 707 -54.10 -34.98 4.21
N THR A 708 -54.02 -33.64 4.05
CA THR A 708 -55.10 -32.83 3.40
C THR A 708 -54.70 -31.37 3.11
N SER A 709 -54.81 -31.00 1.83
CA SER A 709 -55.40 -29.76 1.25
C SER A 709 -55.31 -28.37 1.92
N LEU A 710 -54.80 -27.41 1.12
CA LEU A 710 -55.11 -25.96 1.05
C LEU A 710 -56.64 -25.67 0.88
N PRO A 711 -57.14 -24.39 0.85
CA PRO A 711 -56.45 -23.09 0.84
C PRO A 711 -57.04 -21.96 1.74
N ARG A 712 -56.23 -20.95 2.05
CA ARG A 712 -56.50 -19.53 1.72
C ARG A 712 -55.26 -18.65 1.86
#